data_AF-A0A812J0U6-F1
#
_entry.id   AF-A0A812J0U6-F1
#
_cell.length_a   1.000
_cell.length_b   1.000
_cell.length_c   1.000
_cell.angle_alpha   90.00
_cell.angle_beta   90.00
_cell.angle_gamma   90.00
#
_symmetry.space_group_name_H-M   'P 1'
#
loop_
_entity.id
_entity.type
_entity.pdbx_description
1 polymer ?
#
loop_
_entity_poly.entity_id
_entity_poly.type
_entity_poly.pdbx_seq_one_letter_code
_entity_poly.pdbx_strand_id
1 'polypeptide(L)'
;MSSAMKRPADDGEELPAKKPRTLPAIGQTVEEDHHVFISLEGYAEKVSELFELGNSVVFIRSGVATGKTTLAEHLARQFPSKFVLVPFTGAGKQSVWTIRTIETIEKATDSKIDRDDLAVAFANSLTLAKEKELTLVYDEAHTLFASSDLCSALFKSDPRHRPKLLLFSAAGDASRSGNITESTPAEITQKFMWTPPLSYTKELQTELKEAGVRLDQKSIEFFIHFCGGHRGIFIAAMHWVSTEQRGKKEEIWSFAETVRLVRKSYAHGDWNTADRILSHVKKSRAIHVNGRYQSLDAIPEEFIRLLCGGSCMIEDATKRRDLCIHGFILPKHEEDHELQNVNWSDYSTKYKVSNPLMASYYRQVLKQERALQVAFTEDKPQHCADLLLRALPYLLFSKVVSFAGDASELATDGFPIEAQYTQAIRSVLEEVGYQPFAPELSDKGKGKPDLVVHVDEETFVMEGAKSRIQDHLHRFETLEMYKKAKHKGLCIISNDGEKMLKTVRETKGSDVQLIVLVPNIAHTAYTVHVKSKGIEPINTFSVDCDLVARRLVLKDDGKPELYSVQSLKSVNLSPEAQSSPSAGSGGTTSSSVVWVRELARKDKQLTDGEEFEPTGNAFKVRGDLTDVDDLKKAIKTEKPNRVKCDADELDIYSQQDGNWVKEDEANELNRGTSKEDCYWFVLPQKTDDV
;
A
#
# COMPACT_ATOMS: atom_id res chain seq x y z
N MET A 1 2.58 -47.39 34.73
CA MET A 1 2.47 -46.92 36.13
C MET A 1 3.28 -45.64 36.23
N SER A 2 2.58 -44.51 36.28
CA SER A 2 3.11 -43.15 36.14
C SER A 2 3.55 -42.61 37.50
N SER A 3 4.77 -42.07 37.58
CA SER A 3 5.26 -41.31 38.74
C SER A 3 4.95 -39.84 38.52
N ALA A 4 4.01 -39.32 39.31
CA ALA A 4 3.66 -37.91 39.34
C ALA A 4 4.64 -37.15 40.24
N MET A 5 5.44 -36.25 39.65
CA MET A 5 6.18 -35.23 40.40
C MET A 5 5.21 -34.09 40.78
N LYS A 6 5.04 -33.90 42.10
CA LYS A 6 4.31 -32.79 42.72
C LYS A 6 5.02 -31.46 42.44
N ARG A 7 4.28 -30.44 42.01
CA ARG A 7 4.72 -29.03 42.03
C ARG A 7 4.77 -28.52 43.48
N PRO A 8 5.75 -27.69 43.85
CA PRO A 8 5.78 -27.03 45.16
C PRO A 8 4.67 -25.96 45.26
N ALA A 9 4.24 -25.72 46.50
CA ALA A 9 3.13 -24.85 46.86
C ALA A 9 3.39 -23.39 46.45
N ASP A 10 2.31 -22.78 45.96
CA ASP A 10 2.19 -21.40 45.52
C ASP A 10 2.06 -20.51 46.76
N ASP A 11 3.15 -19.86 47.16
CA ASP A 11 3.11 -18.79 48.16
C ASP A 11 2.53 -17.56 47.45
N GLY A 12 1.32 -17.17 47.86
CA GLY A 12 0.52 -16.13 47.23
C GLY A 12 1.10 -14.72 47.32
N GLU A 13 2.07 -14.41 46.44
CA GLU A 13 2.25 -13.06 45.94
C GLU A 13 1.15 -12.78 44.90
N GLU A 14 0.22 -11.89 45.24
CA GLU A 14 -0.67 -11.28 44.26
C GLU A 14 0.19 -10.69 43.13
N LEU A 15 0.21 -11.38 41.98
CA LEU A 15 0.81 -10.86 40.75
C LEU A 15 0.24 -9.45 40.53
N PRO A 16 1.09 -8.43 40.34
CA PRO A 16 0.62 -7.06 40.16
C PRO A 16 -0.39 -7.04 39.00
N ALA A 17 -1.56 -6.44 39.24
CA ALA A 17 -2.61 -6.35 38.24
C ALA A 17 -2.03 -5.88 36.90
N LYS A 18 -2.07 -6.76 35.89
CA LYS A 18 -1.50 -6.50 34.57
C LYS A 18 -2.10 -5.19 34.06
N LYS A 19 -1.24 -4.19 33.76
CA LYS A 19 -1.73 -2.90 33.24
C LYS A 19 -2.62 -3.16 32.02
N PRO A 20 -3.78 -2.48 31.90
CA PRO A 20 -4.65 -2.66 30.76
C PRO A 20 -3.88 -2.28 29.48
N ARG A 21 -4.02 -3.12 28.45
CA ARG A 21 -3.40 -2.87 27.14
C ARG A 21 -3.95 -1.60 26.51
N THR A 22 -3.18 -1.04 25.57
CA THR A 22 -3.59 0.12 24.79
C THR A 22 -3.53 -0.17 23.29
N LEU A 23 -4.20 0.63 22.47
CA LEU A 23 -3.99 0.55 21.02
C LEU A 23 -2.60 1.14 20.69
N PRO A 24 -1.77 0.44 19.89
CA PRO A 24 -0.47 0.99 19.50
C PRO A 24 -0.64 2.27 18.68
N ALA A 25 0.27 3.21 18.86
CA ALA A 25 0.29 4.42 18.05
C ALA A 25 0.49 4.07 16.56
N ILE A 26 -0.23 4.77 15.69
CA ILE A 26 -0.22 4.45 14.25
C ILE A 26 1.19 4.68 13.70
N GLY A 27 1.78 3.63 13.12
CA GLY A 27 3.11 3.67 12.50
C GLY A 27 4.28 3.46 13.46
N GLN A 28 4.02 3.17 14.74
CA GLN A 28 5.06 2.78 15.70
C GLN A 28 5.10 1.27 15.90
N THR A 29 6.23 0.78 16.42
CA THR A 29 6.36 -0.64 16.74
C THR A 29 5.48 -1.04 17.92
N VAL A 30 5.08 -2.31 17.94
CA VAL A 30 4.11 -2.84 18.87
C VAL A 30 4.81 -3.68 19.93
N GLU A 31 4.70 -3.27 21.20
CA GLU A 31 5.12 -4.07 22.35
C GLU A 31 4.02 -5.03 22.80
N GLU A 32 4.32 -6.32 22.80
CA GLU A 32 3.36 -7.39 23.12
C GLU A 32 2.75 -7.29 24.52
N ASP A 33 3.47 -6.72 25.50
CA ASP A 33 2.98 -6.64 26.88
C ASP A 33 2.11 -5.41 27.16
N HIS A 34 2.19 -4.38 26.29
CA HIS A 34 1.56 -3.07 26.52
C HIS A 34 0.47 -2.74 25.51
N HIS A 35 0.53 -3.33 24.32
CA HIS A 35 -0.36 -3.01 23.21
C HIS A 35 -1.27 -4.17 22.84
N VAL A 36 -2.38 -3.87 22.14
CA VAL A 36 -3.07 -4.89 21.34
C VAL A 36 -2.08 -5.47 20.34
N PHE A 37 -1.86 -6.77 20.41
CA PHE A 37 -0.83 -7.48 19.68
C PHE A 37 -1.44 -8.58 18.82
N ILE A 38 -1.37 -8.41 17.50
CA ILE A 38 -1.81 -9.44 16.56
C ILE A 38 -0.78 -10.56 16.60
N SER A 39 -1.21 -11.74 17.07
CA SER A 39 -0.33 -12.88 17.38
C SER A 39 0.69 -13.18 16.27
N LEU A 40 1.89 -13.49 16.73
CA LEU A 40 3.02 -13.99 15.96
C LEU A 40 3.49 -15.36 16.47
N GLU A 41 2.59 -16.08 17.17
CA GLU A 41 2.85 -17.44 17.63
C GLU A 41 3.17 -18.37 16.44
N GLY A 42 4.12 -19.29 16.64
CA GLY A 42 4.57 -20.25 15.63
C GLY A 42 5.48 -19.67 14.54
N TYR A 43 5.68 -18.35 14.46
CA TYR A 43 6.53 -17.78 13.41
C TYR A 43 8.01 -18.16 13.53
N ALA A 44 8.52 -18.40 14.73
CA ALA A 44 9.88 -18.88 14.90
C ALA A 44 10.10 -20.25 14.23
N GLU A 45 9.11 -21.14 14.31
CA GLU A 45 9.12 -22.44 13.65
C GLU A 45 8.96 -22.27 12.13
N LYS A 46 7.93 -21.55 11.67
CA LYS A 46 7.70 -21.27 10.25
C LYS A 46 8.94 -20.68 9.57
N VAL A 47 9.60 -19.70 10.19
CA VAL A 47 10.82 -19.10 9.66
C VAL A 47 11.98 -20.09 9.65
N SER A 48 12.06 -20.99 10.62
CA SER A 48 13.11 -22.01 10.68
C SER A 48 12.98 -23.02 9.54
N GLU A 49 11.76 -23.45 9.23
CA GLU A 49 11.46 -24.36 8.12
C GLU A 49 11.95 -23.80 6.77
N LEU A 50 11.89 -22.47 6.57
CA LEU A 50 12.41 -21.84 5.35
C LEU A 50 13.92 -22.06 5.15
N PHE A 51 14.68 -22.26 6.24
CA PHE A 51 16.12 -22.57 6.18
C PHE A 51 16.42 -24.06 6.03
N GLU A 52 15.49 -24.95 6.37
CA GLU A 52 15.70 -26.42 6.35
C GLU A 52 15.88 -26.98 4.94
N LEU A 53 15.54 -26.19 3.91
CA LEU A 53 15.79 -26.48 2.49
C LEU A 53 17.28 -26.35 2.08
N GLY A 54 18.22 -26.47 3.02
CA GLY A 54 19.66 -26.35 2.79
C GLY A 54 20.16 -24.92 2.55
N ASN A 55 19.31 -23.91 2.81
CA ASN A 55 19.59 -22.51 2.50
C ASN A 55 20.09 -21.77 3.74
N SER A 56 21.02 -20.83 3.53
CA SER A 56 21.55 -19.95 4.59
C SER A 56 20.97 -18.54 4.53
N VAL A 57 20.19 -18.19 3.50
CA VAL A 57 19.64 -16.84 3.32
C VAL A 57 18.17 -16.94 2.93
N VAL A 58 17.31 -16.26 3.67
CA VAL A 58 15.88 -16.15 3.40
C VAL A 58 15.51 -14.67 3.33
N PHE A 59 14.87 -14.26 2.25
CA PHE A 59 14.43 -12.89 2.03
C PHE A 59 12.91 -12.79 1.97
N ILE A 60 12.32 -12.09 2.94
CA ILE A 60 10.89 -11.88 3.07
C ILE A 60 10.53 -10.44 2.72
N ARG A 61 9.64 -10.26 1.74
CA ARG A 61 9.04 -8.98 1.37
C ARG A 61 7.59 -8.89 1.82
N SER A 62 7.16 -7.69 2.20
CA SER A 62 5.76 -7.42 2.52
C SER A 62 5.47 -5.91 2.41
N GLY A 63 4.18 -5.55 2.34
CA GLY A 63 3.71 -4.17 2.35
C GLY A 63 4.20 -3.33 3.53
N VAL A 64 4.10 -2.01 3.40
CA VAL A 64 4.38 -1.09 4.53
C VAL A 64 3.30 -1.27 5.60
N ALA A 65 3.70 -1.24 6.87
CA ALA A 65 2.80 -1.41 8.02
C ALA A 65 2.06 -2.77 8.11
N THR A 66 2.62 -3.83 7.50
CA THR A 66 2.13 -5.21 7.64
C THR A 66 2.67 -5.93 8.88
N GLY A 67 3.70 -5.39 9.54
CA GLY A 67 4.27 -5.94 10.77
C GLY A 67 5.66 -6.59 10.65
N LYS A 68 6.42 -6.33 9.56
CA LYS A 68 7.80 -6.83 9.38
C LYS A 68 8.72 -6.54 10.57
N THR A 69 8.83 -5.27 10.94
CA THR A 69 9.64 -4.84 12.09
C THR A 69 9.15 -5.47 13.39
N THR A 70 7.82 -5.54 13.60
CA THR A 70 7.23 -6.22 14.75
C THR A 70 7.60 -7.70 14.82
N LEU A 71 7.62 -8.40 13.67
CA LEU A 71 8.07 -9.79 13.60
C LEU A 71 9.56 -9.93 13.89
N ALA A 72 10.40 -9.08 13.31
CA ALA A 72 11.83 -9.08 13.54
C ALA A 72 12.16 -8.89 15.04
N GLU A 73 11.51 -7.92 15.68
CA GLU A 73 11.66 -7.66 17.12
C GLU A 73 11.08 -8.79 17.98
N HIS A 74 9.91 -9.34 17.62
CA HIS A 74 9.31 -10.46 18.34
C HIS A 74 10.22 -11.69 18.32
N LEU A 75 10.77 -12.05 17.16
CA LEU A 75 11.71 -13.18 17.05
C LEU A 75 12.95 -12.97 17.92
N ALA A 76 13.57 -11.78 17.85
CA ALA A 76 14.77 -11.48 18.62
C ALA A 76 14.52 -11.41 20.13
N ARG A 77 13.35 -10.95 20.56
CA ARG A 77 12.99 -10.85 21.98
C ARG A 77 12.59 -12.20 22.58
N GLN A 78 11.76 -12.97 21.89
CA GLN A 78 11.24 -14.25 22.41
C GLN A 78 12.25 -15.40 22.26
N PHE A 79 13.15 -15.31 21.27
CA PHE A 79 14.13 -16.35 20.96
C PHE A 79 15.55 -15.78 20.78
N PRO A 80 16.10 -15.06 21.79
CA PRO A 80 17.35 -14.31 21.68
C PRO A 80 18.58 -15.20 21.47
N SER A 81 18.52 -16.47 21.84
CA SER A 81 19.58 -17.45 21.59
C SER A 81 19.63 -17.93 20.14
N LYS A 82 18.61 -17.63 19.33
CA LYS A 82 18.46 -18.11 17.96
C LYS A 82 18.37 -16.99 16.94
N PHE A 83 17.59 -15.95 17.22
CA PHE A 83 17.40 -14.82 16.31
C PHE A 83 18.02 -13.57 16.92
N VAL A 84 18.84 -12.87 16.14
CA VAL A 84 19.52 -11.66 16.60
C VAL A 84 19.28 -10.54 15.60
N LEU A 85 18.52 -9.52 16.02
CA LEU A 85 18.19 -8.36 15.22
C LEU A 85 19.36 -7.37 15.18
N VAL A 86 19.88 -7.12 13.97
CA VAL A 86 20.90 -6.10 13.73
C VAL A 86 20.23 -4.72 13.66
N PRO A 87 20.53 -3.79 14.58
CA PRO A 87 19.82 -2.51 14.65
C PRO A 87 20.07 -1.64 13.40
N PHE A 88 18.97 -1.22 12.76
CA PHE A 88 19.02 -0.24 11.68
C PHE A 88 19.13 1.19 12.25
N THR A 89 20.13 1.96 11.80
CA THR A 89 20.31 3.36 12.22
C THR A 89 20.63 4.26 11.01
N GLY A 90 19.60 4.64 10.25
CA GLY A 90 19.75 5.62 9.16
C GLY A 90 20.36 5.06 7.87
N ALA A 91 20.95 5.93 7.04
CA ALA A 91 21.13 5.85 5.57
C ALA A 91 21.89 4.63 4.94
N GLY A 92 21.92 3.45 5.55
CA GLY A 92 22.39 2.22 4.89
C GLY A 92 23.89 2.18 4.62
N LYS A 93 24.69 2.98 5.33
CA LYS A 93 26.15 3.03 5.12
C LYS A 93 26.79 1.69 5.48
N GLN A 94 27.66 1.17 4.61
CA GLN A 94 28.39 -0.09 4.79
C GLN A 94 29.04 -0.21 6.18
N SER A 95 29.80 0.80 6.59
CA SER A 95 30.51 0.78 7.89
C SER A 95 29.55 0.67 9.07
N VAL A 96 28.38 1.28 9.00
CA VAL A 96 27.35 1.19 10.06
C VAL A 96 26.82 -0.23 10.15
N TRP A 97 26.46 -0.84 9.02
CA TRP A 97 26.00 -2.23 9.00
C TRP A 97 27.07 -3.18 9.53
N THR A 98 28.31 -3.04 9.07
CA THR A 98 29.44 -3.85 9.52
C THR A 98 29.64 -3.76 11.04
N ILE A 99 29.73 -2.54 11.58
CA ILE A 99 29.95 -2.33 13.02
C ILE A 99 28.78 -2.87 13.84
N ARG A 100 27.54 -2.60 13.42
CA ARG A 100 26.35 -3.06 14.15
C ARG A 100 26.22 -4.57 14.15
N THR A 101 26.52 -5.24 13.05
CA THR A 101 26.55 -6.70 13.02
C THR A 101 27.57 -7.26 14.00
N ILE A 102 28.80 -6.71 14.03
CA ILE A 102 29.84 -7.13 15.00
C ILE A 102 29.32 -6.94 16.43
N GLU A 103 28.89 -5.74 16.80
CA GLU A 103 28.39 -5.41 18.15
C GLU A 103 27.23 -6.30 18.59
N THR A 104 26.33 -6.59 17.66
CA THR A 104 25.14 -7.41 17.89
C THR A 104 25.52 -8.86 18.18
N ILE A 105 26.48 -9.41 17.45
CA ILE A 105 27.00 -10.76 17.66
C ILE A 105 27.77 -10.82 18.98
N GLU A 106 28.67 -9.87 19.24
CA GLU A 106 29.43 -9.81 20.50
C GLU A 106 28.50 -9.82 21.72
N LYS A 107 27.40 -9.06 21.64
CA LYS A 107 26.38 -9.00 22.70
C LYS A 107 25.62 -10.32 22.84
N ALA A 108 25.26 -10.97 21.74
CA ALA A 108 24.50 -12.21 21.75
C ALA A 108 25.32 -13.40 22.24
N THR A 109 26.64 -13.40 22.01
CA THR A 109 27.54 -14.51 22.33
C THR A 109 28.42 -14.26 23.55
N ASP A 110 28.37 -13.05 24.13
CA ASP A 110 29.28 -12.58 25.19
C ASP A 110 30.75 -12.83 24.85
N SER A 111 31.12 -12.57 23.59
CA SER A 111 32.46 -12.81 23.06
C SER A 111 32.97 -11.55 22.38
N LYS A 112 34.21 -11.14 22.68
CA LYS A 112 34.84 -9.99 22.04
C LYS A 112 35.55 -10.37 20.77
N ILE A 113 35.40 -9.53 19.75
CA ILE A 113 36.02 -9.69 18.44
C ILE A 113 37.06 -8.59 18.27
N ASP A 114 38.26 -9.00 17.87
CA ASP A 114 39.35 -8.07 17.57
C ASP A 114 38.96 -7.13 16.41
N ARG A 115 39.27 -5.84 16.55
CA ARG A 115 38.87 -4.76 15.63
C ARG A 115 40.05 -4.11 14.91
N ASP A 116 41.26 -4.68 14.99
CA ASP A 116 42.45 -4.15 14.32
C ASP A 116 42.27 -4.00 12.80
N ASP A 117 41.53 -4.92 12.17
CA ASP A 117 41.03 -4.80 10.79
C ASP A 117 39.52 -5.05 10.77
N LEU A 118 38.75 -4.05 10.34
CA LEU A 118 37.28 -4.11 10.35
C LEU A 118 36.71 -5.19 9.42
N ALA A 119 37.36 -5.46 8.28
CA ALA A 119 36.92 -6.49 7.34
C ALA A 119 37.16 -7.90 7.92
N VAL A 120 38.32 -8.09 8.55
CA VAL A 120 38.65 -9.33 9.27
C VAL A 120 37.74 -9.52 10.47
N ALA A 121 37.50 -8.47 11.27
CA ALA A 121 36.58 -8.46 12.40
C ALA A 121 35.17 -8.89 11.97
N PHE A 122 34.70 -8.35 10.83
CA PHE A 122 33.40 -8.72 10.28
C PHE A 122 33.34 -10.19 9.87
N ALA A 123 34.33 -10.69 9.13
CA ALA A 123 34.39 -12.10 8.72
C ALA A 123 34.43 -13.06 9.93
N ASN A 124 35.22 -12.71 10.95
CA ASN A 124 35.29 -13.46 12.22
C ASN A 124 33.95 -13.44 12.95
N SER A 125 33.23 -12.31 12.95
CA SER A 125 31.90 -12.22 13.54
C SER A 125 30.88 -13.14 12.86
N LEU A 126 30.88 -13.20 11.53
CA LEU A 126 29.97 -14.07 10.78
C LEU A 126 30.27 -15.56 11.06
N THR A 127 31.55 -15.91 11.18
CA THR A 127 31.98 -17.27 11.55
C THR A 127 31.50 -17.63 12.95
N LEU A 128 31.69 -16.73 13.93
CA LEU A 128 31.21 -16.93 15.29
C LEU A 128 29.68 -17.08 15.33
N ALA A 129 28.94 -16.26 14.59
CA ALA A 129 27.48 -16.38 14.49
C ALA A 129 27.06 -17.74 13.92
N LYS A 130 27.79 -18.27 12.94
CA LYS A 130 27.56 -19.61 12.38
C LYS A 130 27.84 -20.72 13.40
N GLU A 131 28.96 -20.66 14.11
CA GLU A 131 29.33 -21.63 15.15
C GLU A 131 28.32 -21.67 16.30
N LYS A 132 27.70 -20.53 16.62
CA LYS A 132 26.65 -20.41 17.62
C LYS A 132 25.24 -20.64 17.07
N GLU A 133 25.12 -21.06 15.81
CA GLU A 133 23.87 -21.32 15.11
C GLU A 133 22.87 -20.14 15.11
N LEU A 134 23.39 -18.91 15.16
CA LEU A 134 22.58 -17.70 15.16
C LEU A 134 21.99 -17.43 13.77
N THR A 135 20.76 -16.90 13.78
CA THR A 135 20.11 -16.29 12.63
C THR A 135 20.16 -14.78 12.77
N LEU A 136 20.94 -14.13 11.89
CA LEU A 136 21.05 -12.68 11.85
C LEU A 136 19.84 -12.10 11.11
N VAL A 137 19.08 -11.25 11.79
CA VAL A 137 17.88 -10.62 11.25
C VAL A 137 18.21 -9.18 10.84
N TYR A 138 17.98 -8.86 9.57
CA TYR A 138 18.16 -7.52 9.01
C TYR A 138 16.82 -6.97 8.54
N ASP A 139 16.36 -5.89 9.17
CA ASP A 139 15.19 -5.12 8.69
C ASP A 139 15.63 -4.00 7.74
N GLU A 140 14.73 -3.61 6.83
CA GLU A 140 15.02 -2.71 5.70
C GLU A 140 16.27 -3.14 4.89
N ALA A 141 16.36 -4.45 4.65
CA ALA A 141 17.52 -5.12 4.05
C ALA A 141 17.89 -4.61 2.64
N HIS A 142 16.97 -3.96 1.93
CA HIS A 142 17.28 -3.32 0.66
C HIS A 142 18.39 -2.27 0.78
N THR A 143 18.59 -1.68 1.95
CA THR A 143 19.70 -0.73 2.19
C THR A 143 21.07 -1.39 2.21
N LEU A 144 21.15 -2.72 2.39
CA LEU A 144 22.40 -3.49 2.34
C LEU A 144 22.92 -3.61 0.90
N PHE A 145 22.02 -3.72 -0.09
CA PHE A 145 22.42 -4.13 -1.44
C PHE A 145 23.18 -3.06 -2.22
N ALA A 146 23.19 -1.82 -1.71
CA ALA A 146 24.00 -0.73 -2.26
C ALA A 146 25.51 -0.92 -2.05
N SER A 147 25.94 -1.81 -1.14
CA SER A 147 27.35 -2.08 -0.85
C SER A 147 27.79 -3.41 -1.45
N SER A 148 28.66 -3.36 -2.45
CA SER A 148 29.25 -4.54 -3.09
C SER A 148 30.04 -5.42 -2.11
N ASP A 149 30.77 -4.79 -1.20
CA ASP A 149 31.64 -5.48 -0.24
C ASP A 149 30.81 -6.21 0.81
N LEU A 150 29.79 -5.53 1.35
CA LEU A 150 28.87 -6.11 2.32
C LEU A 150 28.09 -7.27 1.70
N CYS A 151 27.60 -7.09 0.46
CA CYS A 151 26.97 -8.16 -0.30
C CYS A 151 27.91 -9.34 -0.53
N SER A 152 29.17 -9.09 -0.86
CA SER A 152 30.15 -10.15 -1.07
C SER A 152 30.41 -10.93 0.21
N ALA A 153 30.59 -10.24 1.33
CA ALA A 153 30.80 -10.87 2.64
C ALA A 153 29.57 -11.64 3.15
N LEU A 154 28.36 -11.10 2.97
CA LEU A 154 27.11 -11.73 3.44
C LEU A 154 26.62 -12.84 2.51
N PHE A 155 26.71 -12.66 1.19
CA PHE A 155 25.99 -13.50 0.21
C PHE A 155 26.89 -14.27 -0.75
N LYS A 156 28.18 -13.93 -0.89
CA LYS A 156 29.13 -14.63 -1.77
C LYS A 156 30.21 -15.41 -1.02
N SER A 157 30.29 -15.23 0.30
CA SER A 157 31.19 -16.00 1.17
C SER A 157 30.93 -17.50 1.10
N ASP A 158 31.93 -18.31 1.42
CA ASP A 158 31.78 -19.78 1.46
C ASP A 158 30.57 -20.16 2.33
N PRO A 159 29.59 -20.92 1.80
CA PRO A 159 28.41 -21.34 2.55
C PRO A 159 28.73 -22.05 3.88
N ARG A 160 29.91 -22.68 4.00
CA ARG A 160 30.38 -23.33 5.23
C ARG A 160 30.61 -22.33 6.38
N HIS A 161 30.95 -21.09 6.05
CA HIS A 161 31.24 -20.03 7.01
C HIS A 161 30.10 -19.01 7.16
N ARG A 162 29.01 -19.19 6.41
CA ARG A 162 27.89 -18.24 6.40
C ARG A 162 26.85 -18.58 7.47
N PRO A 163 26.50 -17.64 8.38
CA PRO A 163 25.40 -17.82 9.31
C PRO A 163 24.06 -17.83 8.57
N LYS A 164 22.97 -18.18 9.28
CA LYS A 164 21.63 -17.99 8.72
C LYS A 164 21.31 -16.50 8.67
N LEU A 165 20.81 -16.01 7.55
CA LEU A 165 20.44 -14.62 7.31
C LEU A 165 18.95 -14.53 7.02
N LEU A 166 18.22 -13.78 7.83
CA LEU A 166 16.82 -13.46 7.62
C LEU A 166 16.70 -11.98 7.24
N LEU A 167 16.20 -11.70 6.04
CA LEU A 167 16.10 -10.36 5.50
C LEU A 167 14.63 -9.94 5.41
N PHE A 168 14.31 -8.75 5.90
CA PHE A 168 13.00 -8.12 5.73
C PHE A 168 13.11 -6.82 4.94
N SER A 169 12.20 -6.58 4.00
CA SER A 169 12.14 -5.32 3.26
C SER A 169 10.78 -5.10 2.59
N ALA A 170 10.44 -3.85 2.25
CA ALA A 170 9.35 -3.57 1.31
C ALA A 170 9.80 -3.72 -0.16
N ALA A 171 11.08 -3.47 -0.47
CA ALA A 171 11.66 -3.51 -1.81
C ALA A 171 12.73 -4.60 -1.98
N GLY A 172 12.91 -5.07 -3.22
CA GLY A 172 13.98 -6.00 -3.59
C GLY A 172 15.24 -5.30 -4.13
N ASP A 173 15.13 -4.03 -4.51
CA ASP A 173 16.19 -3.28 -5.18
C ASP A 173 16.74 -2.18 -4.23
N ALA A 174 18.00 -1.76 -4.44
CA ALA A 174 18.68 -0.73 -3.65
C ALA A 174 19.04 0.50 -4.50
N SER A 175 19.43 1.60 -3.83
CA SER A 175 20.01 2.76 -4.50
C SER A 175 21.48 2.88 -4.19
N ARG A 176 22.31 3.02 -5.22
CA ARG A 176 23.70 3.46 -5.09
C ARG A 176 23.82 4.96 -5.43
N SER A 177 24.93 5.59 -5.04
CA SER A 177 25.27 6.95 -5.46
C SER A 177 25.22 7.09 -6.98
N GLY A 178 24.59 8.15 -7.50
CA GLY A 178 24.41 8.37 -8.94
C GLY A 178 23.16 7.74 -9.57
N ASN A 179 22.11 7.44 -8.79
CA ASN A 179 20.83 6.85 -9.25
C ASN A 179 20.94 5.46 -9.91
N ILE A 180 22.06 4.75 -9.73
CA ILE A 180 22.21 3.37 -10.18
C ILE A 180 21.44 2.47 -9.20
N THR A 181 20.50 1.69 -9.73
CA THR A 181 19.70 0.74 -8.95
C THR A 181 20.37 -0.64 -9.00
N GLU A 182 20.67 -1.18 -7.83
CA GLU A 182 21.24 -2.53 -7.68
C GLU A 182 20.11 -3.50 -7.33
N SER A 183 19.98 -4.58 -8.10
CA SER A 183 18.95 -5.59 -7.84
C SER A 183 19.29 -6.45 -6.62
N THR A 184 18.30 -7.20 -6.10
CA THR A 184 18.55 -8.26 -5.12
C THR A 184 19.71 -9.15 -5.60
N PRO A 185 20.74 -9.43 -4.76
CA PRO A 185 21.84 -10.32 -5.13
C PRO A 185 21.34 -11.68 -5.63
N ALA A 186 21.93 -12.18 -6.72
CA ALA A 186 21.50 -13.41 -7.39
C ALA A 186 21.66 -14.66 -6.51
N GLU A 187 22.57 -14.61 -5.53
CA GLU A 187 22.82 -15.65 -4.54
C GLU A 187 21.65 -15.83 -3.57
N ILE A 188 20.74 -14.85 -3.47
CA ILE A 188 19.53 -14.95 -2.66
C ILE A 188 18.45 -15.65 -3.48
N THR A 189 18.35 -16.96 -3.36
CA THR A 189 17.39 -17.78 -4.12
C THR A 189 16.04 -17.94 -3.41
N GLN A 190 16.03 -17.86 -2.08
CA GLN A 190 14.81 -18.00 -1.27
C GLN A 190 14.15 -16.63 -1.04
N LYS A 191 13.19 -16.31 -1.91
CA LYS A 191 12.47 -15.04 -1.93
C LYS A 191 10.99 -15.29 -1.67
N PHE A 192 10.46 -14.71 -0.59
CA PHE A 192 9.08 -14.89 -0.17
C PHE A 192 8.32 -13.57 -0.08
N MET A 193 7.11 -13.54 -0.60
CA MET A 193 6.11 -12.54 -0.24
C MET A 193 5.40 -13.02 1.02
N TRP A 194 5.36 -12.16 2.04
CA TRP A 194 4.66 -12.41 3.28
C TRP A 194 3.39 -11.57 3.37
N THR A 195 2.26 -12.27 3.41
CA THR A 195 0.92 -11.74 3.63
C THR A 195 0.45 -12.26 4.98
N PRO A 196 0.81 -11.60 6.09
CA PRO A 196 0.51 -12.12 7.42
C PRO A 196 -1.00 -12.25 7.63
N PRO A 197 -1.50 -13.41 8.08
CA PRO A 197 -2.91 -13.55 8.40
C PRO A 197 -3.28 -12.57 9.52
N LEU A 198 -4.49 -12.05 9.38
CA LEU A 198 -5.21 -11.35 10.41
C LEU A 198 -6.56 -12.04 10.52
N SER A 199 -6.73 -12.84 11.56
CA SER A 199 -7.94 -13.61 11.81
C SER A 199 -8.49 -13.25 13.18
N TYR A 200 -9.79 -13.44 13.36
CA TYR A 200 -10.38 -13.34 14.69
C TYR A 200 -9.81 -14.43 15.60
N THR A 201 -9.45 -14.02 16.82
CA THR A 201 -9.18 -14.93 17.94
C THR A 201 -9.84 -14.37 19.21
N LYS A 202 -10.08 -15.23 20.20
CA LYS A 202 -10.64 -14.77 21.49
C LYS A 202 -9.65 -13.88 22.23
N GLU A 203 -8.37 -14.13 22.04
CA GLU A 203 -7.26 -13.35 22.57
C GLU A 203 -7.30 -11.95 21.99
N LEU A 204 -7.39 -11.80 20.65
CA LEU A 204 -7.52 -10.49 20.00
C LEU A 204 -8.74 -9.72 20.49
N GLN A 205 -9.90 -10.37 20.64
CA GLN A 205 -11.09 -9.73 21.19
C GLN A 205 -10.88 -9.26 22.63
N THR A 206 -10.19 -10.05 23.45
CA THR A 206 -9.89 -9.72 24.85
C THR A 206 -8.95 -8.53 24.93
N GLU A 207 -7.86 -8.54 24.16
CA GLU A 207 -6.90 -7.44 24.11
C GLU A 207 -7.54 -6.14 23.60
N LEU A 208 -8.39 -6.22 22.56
CA LEU A 208 -9.17 -5.06 22.09
C LEU A 208 -10.05 -4.49 23.20
N LYS A 209 -10.74 -5.35 23.95
CA LYS A 209 -11.59 -4.95 25.08
C LYS A 209 -10.78 -4.25 26.17
N GLU A 210 -9.60 -4.76 26.51
CA GLU A 210 -8.67 -4.12 27.45
C GLU A 210 -8.24 -2.73 26.97
N ALA A 211 -8.03 -2.57 25.66
CA ALA A 211 -7.73 -1.28 25.02
C ALA A 211 -8.96 -0.38 24.78
N GLY A 212 -10.12 -0.73 25.34
CA GLY A 212 -11.34 0.07 25.26
C GLY A 212 -12.13 -0.07 23.95
N VAL A 213 -11.82 -1.09 23.13
CA VAL A 213 -12.55 -1.44 21.90
C VAL A 213 -13.43 -2.67 22.14
N ARG A 214 -14.74 -2.47 22.15
CA ARG A 214 -15.74 -3.48 22.51
C ARG A 214 -16.55 -3.90 21.30
N LEU A 215 -16.15 -5.00 20.66
CA LEU A 215 -16.77 -5.54 19.46
C LEU A 215 -17.14 -7.02 19.65
N ASP A 216 -18.26 -7.47 19.06
CA ASP A 216 -18.53 -8.90 18.92
C ASP A 216 -17.61 -9.56 17.85
N GLN A 217 -17.63 -10.89 17.79
CA GLN A 217 -16.78 -11.65 16.86
C GLN A 217 -16.99 -11.22 15.39
N LYS A 218 -18.25 -11.17 14.95
CA LYS A 218 -18.60 -10.84 13.55
C LYS A 218 -18.19 -9.40 13.20
N SER A 219 -18.23 -8.48 14.15
CA SER A 219 -17.75 -7.10 13.96
C SER A 219 -16.24 -7.04 13.80
N ILE A 220 -15.48 -7.84 14.56
CA ILE A 220 -14.03 -7.94 14.39
C ILE A 220 -13.71 -8.52 13.00
N GLU A 221 -14.34 -9.63 12.63
CA GLU A 221 -14.22 -10.23 11.28
C GLU A 221 -14.56 -9.22 10.18
N PHE A 222 -15.62 -8.42 10.38
CA PHE A 222 -15.96 -7.33 9.48
C PHE A 222 -14.83 -6.31 9.32
N PHE A 223 -14.26 -5.81 10.41
CA PHE A 223 -13.16 -4.84 10.32
C PHE A 223 -11.89 -5.43 9.70
N ILE A 224 -11.60 -6.71 9.96
CA ILE A 224 -10.50 -7.43 9.32
C ILE A 224 -10.67 -7.39 7.79
N HIS A 225 -11.84 -7.79 7.27
CA HIS A 225 -12.10 -7.79 5.83
C HIS A 225 -12.23 -6.38 5.25
N PHE A 226 -12.82 -5.44 5.98
CA PHE A 226 -12.91 -4.03 5.60
C PHE A 226 -11.52 -3.43 5.38
N CYS A 227 -10.56 -3.81 6.22
CA CYS A 227 -9.16 -3.38 6.12
C CYS A 227 -8.33 -4.23 5.14
N GLY A 228 -8.95 -5.16 4.39
CA GLY A 228 -8.25 -6.06 3.47
C GLY A 228 -7.24 -6.99 4.16
N GLY A 229 -7.48 -7.37 5.42
CA GLY A 229 -6.55 -8.14 6.24
C GLY A 229 -5.31 -7.36 6.70
N HIS A 230 -5.22 -6.06 6.38
CA HIS A 230 -4.01 -5.30 6.61
C HIS A 230 -3.88 -4.80 8.06
N ARG A 231 -2.91 -5.35 8.80
CA ARG A 231 -2.68 -5.07 10.24
C ARG A 231 -2.65 -3.58 10.59
N GLY A 232 -1.83 -2.77 9.90
CA GLY A 232 -1.75 -1.34 10.17
C GLY A 232 -3.02 -0.54 9.88
N ILE A 233 -3.85 -0.97 8.92
CA ILE A 233 -5.13 -0.33 8.61
C ILE A 233 -6.17 -0.75 9.65
N PHE A 234 -6.15 -2.02 10.06
CA PHE A 234 -7.00 -2.54 11.12
C PHE A 234 -6.80 -1.78 12.44
N ILE A 235 -5.55 -1.60 12.89
CA ILE A 235 -5.26 -0.79 14.09
C ILE A 235 -5.79 0.64 13.95
N ALA A 236 -5.61 1.27 12.78
CA ALA A 236 -6.14 2.61 12.53
C ALA A 236 -7.69 2.65 12.59
N ALA A 237 -8.38 1.61 12.11
CA ALA A 237 -9.82 1.46 12.27
C ALA A 237 -10.22 1.27 13.74
N MET A 238 -9.44 0.52 14.52
CA MET A 238 -9.71 0.33 15.95
C MET A 238 -9.57 1.63 16.75
N HIS A 239 -8.68 2.54 16.35
CA HIS A 239 -8.62 3.90 16.92
C HIS A 239 -9.92 4.70 16.69
N TRP A 240 -10.56 4.53 15.51
CA TRP A 240 -11.87 5.12 15.27
C TRP A 240 -12.95 4.52 16.18
N VAL A 241 -13.02 3.19 16.27
CA VAL A 241 -13.98 2.50 17.15
C VAL A 241 -13.80 2.94 18.60
N SER A 242 -12.56 2.99 19.10
CA SER A 242 -12.23 3.46 20.45
C SER A 242 -12.71 4.90 20.68
N THR A 243 -12.61 5.76 19.66
CA THR A 243 -13.09 7.14 19.72
C THR A 243 -14.62 7.21 19.79
N GLU A 244 -15.34 6.45 18.97
CA GLU A 244 -16.81 6.38 18.98
C GLU A 244 -17.41 5.76 20.26
N GLN A 245 -16.64 4.89 20.91
CA GLN A 245 -17.01 4.24 22.17
C GLN A 245 -16.54 5.01 23.41
N ARG A 246 -15.84 6.13 23.24
CA ARG A 246 -15.36 6.97 24.35
C ARG A 246 -16.55 7.47 25.18
N GLY A 247 -16.50 7.23 26.48
CA GLY A 247 -17.58 7.59 27.41
C GLY A 247 -18.76 6.60 27.47
N LYS A 248 -18.79 5.56 26.62
CA LYS A 248 -19.87 4.55 26.56
C LYS A 248 -19.38 3.20 27.13
N LYS A 249 -19.17 3.15 28.45
CA LYS A 249 -18.38 2.09 29.11
C LYS A 249 -18.91 0.65 28.96
N GLU A 250 -20.19 0.45 28.65
CA GLU A 250 -20.81 -0.88 28.59
C GLU A 250 -21.31 -1.29 27.19
N GLU A 251 -21.19 -0.41 26.19
CA GLU A 251 -21.75 -0.69 24.86
C GLU A 251 -20.78 -1.58 24.06
N ILE A 252 -21.17 -2.83 23.84
CA ILE A 252 -20.56 -3.73 22.86
C ILE A 252 -21.30 -3.53 21.53
N TRP A 253 -20.58 -3.24 20.46
CA TRP A 253 -21.22 -3.19 19.14
C TRP A 253 -21.54 -4.60 18.67
N SER A 254 -22.81 -4.84 18.40
CA SER A 254 -23.26 -5.99 17.63
C SER A 254 -22.85 -5.80 16.16
N PHE A 255 -22.80 -6.89 15.38
CA PHE A 255 -22.55 -6.80 13.94
C PHE A 255 -23.47 -5.82 13.22
N ALA A 256 -24.78 -5.84 13.53
CA ALA A 256 -25.74 -4.92 12.92
C ALA A 256 -25.41 -3.45 13.25
N GLU A 257 -25.02 -3.17 14.49
CA GLU A 257 -24.61 -1.84 14.93
C GLU A 257 -23.30 -1.40 14.27
N THR A 258 -22.32 -2.29 14.17
CA THR A 258 -21.07 -2.05 13.46
C THR A 258 -21.32 -1.66 12.00
N VAL A 259 -22.11 -2.45 11.26
CA VAL A 259 -22.44 -2.16 9.86
C VAL A 259 -23.17 -0.82 9.74
N ARG A 260 -24.12 -0.53 10.65
CA ARG A 260 -24.86 0.74 10.68
C ARG A 260 -23.94 1.94 10.90
N LEU A 261 -23.04 1.86 11.87
CA LEU A 261 -22.10 2.94 12.21
C LEU A 261 -21.06 3.15 11.12
N VAL A 262 -20.50 2.07 10.57
CA VAL A 262 -19.56 2.15 9.45
C VAL A 262 -20.26 2.75 8.22
N ARG A 263 -21.47 2.32 7.87
CA ARG A 263 -22.28 2.93 6.80
C ARG A 263 -22.47 4.42 7.01
N LYS A 264 -22.90 4.83 8.21
CA LYS A 264 -23.12 6.25 8.55
C LYS A 264 -21.81 7.05 8.42
N SER A 265 -20.72 6.49 8.92
CA SER A 265 -19.38 7.09 8.87
C SER A 265 -18.85 7.19 7.44
N TYR A 266 -19.23 6.26 6.56
CA TYR A 266 -18.83 6.27 5.15
C TYR A 266 -19.70 7.16 4.26
N ALA A 267 -20.81 7.75 4.73
CA ALA A 267 -21.76 8.45 3.86
C ALA A 267 -21.05 9.48 2.93
N HIS A 268 -21.18 9.30 1.62
CA HIS A 268 -20.51 10.02 0.51
C HIS A 268 -19.04 9.67 0.19
N GLY A 269 -18.43 8.71 0.89
CA GLY A 269 -17.07 8.24 0.62
C GLY A 269 -15.98 9.29 0.83
N ASP A 270 -16.26 10.41 1.50
CA ASP A 270 -15.29 11.48 1.65
C ASP A 270 -14.16 11.11 2.63
N TRP A 271 -12.94 11.03 2.10
CA TRP A 271 -11.71 10.77 2.86
C TRP A 271 -11.21 11.95 3.69
N ASN A 272 -11.73 13.15 3.42
CA ASN A 272 -11.28 14.39 4.06
C ASN A 272 -12.22 14.86 5.18
N THR A 273 -13.42 14.27 5.32
CA THR A 273 -14.30 14.60 6.44
C THR A 273 -13.73 14.05 7.75
N ALA A 274 -13.47 14.95 8.70
CA ALA A 274 -12.93 14.63 10.02
C ALA A 274 -13.84 13.68 10.83
N ASP A 275 -13.25 13.00 11.81
CA ASP A 275 -13.90 12.11 12.77
C ASP A 275 -14.66 10.91 12.17
N ARG A 276 -14.44 10.61 10.89
CA ARG A 276 -15.00 9.44 10.20
C ARG A 276 -13.99 8.30 10.13
N ILE A 277 -14.46 7.12 9.78
CA ILE A 277 -13.62 5.93 9.67
C ILE A 277 -12.53 6.15 8.62
N LEU A 278 -12.87 6.75 7.47
CA LEU A 278 -11.94 7.03 6.38
C LEU A 278 -10.81 7.96 6.80
N SER A 279 -11.11 9.03 7.55
CA SER A 279 -10.08 9.95 8.05
C SER A 279 -9.15 9.29 9.09
N HIS A 280 -9.62 8.25 9.79
CA HIS A 280 -8.79 7.48 10.72
C HIS A 280 -7.91 6.48 9.99
N VAL A 281 -8.46 5.67 9.08
CA VAL A 281 -7.67 4.69 8.33
C VAL A 281 -6.64 5.36 7.42
N LYS A 282 -6.95 6.55 6.87
CA LYS A 282 -6.01 7.40 6.10
C LYS A 282 -4.72 7.69 6.86
N LYS A 283 -4.73 7.70 8.21
CA LYS A 283 -3.52 7.93 9.02
C LYS A 283 -2.50 6.79 8.92
N SER A 284 -2.92 5.60 8.46
CA SER A 284 -2.03 4.48 8.21
C SER A 284 -1.13 4.74 7.00
N ARG A 285 0.17 4.46 7.14
CA ARG A 285 1.15 4.51 6.04
C ARG A 285 0.84 3.54 4.89
N ALA A 286 -0.04 2.58 5.13
CA ALA A 286 -0.52 1.66 4.09
C ALA A 286 -1.62 2.27 3.20
N ILE A 287 -2.13 3.46 3.52
CA ILE A 287 -3.09 4.19 2.69
C ILE A 287 -2.49 5.51 2.23
N HIS A 288 -2.05 6.35 3.17
CA HIS A 288 -1.43 7.64 2.86
C HIS A 288 0.09 7.54 3.01
N VAL A 289 0.80 7.82 1.92
CA VAL A 289 2.26 7.70 1.89
C VAL A 289 2.88 8.98 2.46
N ASN A 290 3.88 8.81 3.32
CA ASN A 290 4.60 9.93 3.95
C ASN A 290 5.93 10.24 3.21
N GLY A 291 6.64 11.27 3.67
CA GLY A 291 7.95 11.65 3.14
C GLY A 291 7.82 12.44 1.84
N ARG A 292 8.64 12.13 0.83
CA ARG A 292 8.63 12.87 -0.46
C ARG A 292 7.30 12.81 -1.21
N TYR A 293 6.44 11.84 -0.90
CA TYR A 293 5.13 11.65 -1.52
C TYR A 293 3.96 12.11 -0.65
N GLN A 294 4.24 12.90 0.39
CA GLN A 294 3.20 13.46 1.25
C GLN A 294 2.30 14.45 0.49
N SER A 295 2.83 15.12 -0.54
CA SER A 295 2.04 15.95 -1.45
C SER A 295 1.46 15.11 -2.59
N LEU A 296 0.20 15.38 -2.95
CA LEU A 296 -0.41 14.81 -4.16
C LEU A 296 0.34 15.21 -5.44
N ASP A 297 1.06 16.33 -5.40
CA ASP A 297 1.85 16.80 -6.53
C ASP A 297 3.07 15.92 -6.82
N ALA A 298 3.59 15.23 -5.80
CA ALA A 298 4.74 14.37 -5.93
C ALA A 298 4.38 12.93 -6.34
N ILE A 299 3.10 12.60 -6.48
CA ILE A 299 2.65 11.23 -6.79
C ILE A 299 3.08 10.84 -8.21
N PRO A 300 3.88 9.76 -8.38
CA PRO A 300 4.41 9.38 -9.69
C PRO A 300 3.32 8.93 -10.67
N GLU A 301 3.47 9.27 -11.94
CA GLU A 301 2.53 8.87 -13.00
C GLU A 301 2.44 7.34 -13.11
N GLU A 302 3.53 6.60 -12.89
CA GLU A 302 3.54 5.13 -12.92
C GLU A 302 2.58 4.52 -11.91
N PHE A 303 2.49 5.10 -10.72
CA PHE A 303 1.50 4.69 -9.73
C PHE A 303 0.08 5.02 -10.19
N ILE A 304 -0.14 6.19 -10.79
CA ILE A 304 -1.46 6.60 -11.32
C ILE A 304 -1.90 5.69 -12.48
N ARG A 305 -0.96 5.26 -13.33
CA ARG A 305 -1.21 4.29 -14.40
C ARG A 305 -1.63 2.94 -13.84
N LEU A 306 -0.95 2.43 -12.81
CA LEU A 306 -1.36 1.20 -12.09
C LEU A 306 -2.73 1.34 -11.42
N LEU A 307 -2.97 2.49 -10.78
CA LEU A 307 -4.23 2.82 -10.12
C LEU A 307 -5.41 2.81 -11.10
N CYS A 308 -5.19 3.27 -12.33
CA CYS A 308 -6.22 3.33 -13.37
C CYS A 308 -6.29 2.07 -14.22
N GLY A 309 -5.17 1.41 -14.50
CA GLY A 309 -5.06 0.29 -15.44
C GLY A 309 -4.98 -1.08 -14.80
N GLY A 310 -4.89 -1.16 -13.47
CA GLY A 310 -4.63 -2.41 -12.75
C GLY A 310 -3.20 -2.88 -12.91
N SER A 311 -2.96 -4.16 -12.59
CA SER A 311 -1.60 -4.70 -12.47
C SER A 311 -0.82 -4.69 -13.79
N CYS A 312 0.35 -4.07 -13.80
CA CYS A 312 1.24 -4.01 -14.97
C CYS A 312 2.72 -4.17 -14.58
N MET A 313 3.59 -4.34 -15.57
CA MET A 313 5.04 -4.30 -15.35
C MET A 313 5.49 -2.86 -15.11
N ILE A 314 6.57 -2.68 -14.35
CA ILE A 314 7.26 -1.40 -14.20
C ILE A 314 8.71 -1.61 -14.62
N GLU A 315 9.04 -1.10 -15.80
CA GLU A 315 10.35 -1.29 -16.43
C GLU A 315 11.45 -0.54 -15.68
N ASP A 316 11.17 0.68 -15.24
CA ASP A 316 12.09 1.50 -14.45
C ASP A 316 12.29 0.90 -13.05
N ALA A 317 13.46 0.30 -12.84
CA ALA A 317 13.84 -0.33 -11.58
C ALA A 317 13.89 0.66 -10.41
N THR A 318 14.31 1.91 -10.65
CA THR A 318 14.38 2.97 -9.63
C THR A 318 12.99 3.35 -9.17
N LYS A 319 12.06 3.59 -10.11
CA LYS A 319 10.67 3.90 -9.79
C LYS A 319 9.96 2.74 -9.11
N ARG A 320 10.16 1.51 -9.61
CA ARG A 320 9.63 0.28 -8.99
C ARG A 320 10.09 0.12 -7.55
N ARG A 321 11.40 0.26 -7.30
CA ARG A 321 11.98 0.24 -5.96
C ARG A 321 11.31 1.26 -5.06
N ASP A 322 11.30 2.52 -5.50
CA ASP A 322 10.84 3.62 -4.68
C ASP A 322 9.35 3.49 -4.35
N LEU A 323 8.52 3.14 -5.34
CA LEU A 323 7.09 2.88 -5.11
C LEU A 323 6.88 1.72 -4.11
N CYS A 324 7.71 0.68 -4.14
CA CYS A 324 7.67 -0.40 -3.14
C CYS A 324 8.08 0.07 -1.74
N ILE A 325 9.21 0.78 -1.59
CA ILE A 325 9.70 1.31 -0.29
C ILE A 325 8.64 2.19 0.36
N HIS A 326 8.00 3.04 -0.45
CA HIS A 326 6.98 3.96 0.02
C HIS A 326 5.61 3.30 0.22
N GLY A 327 5.43 2.06 -0.23
CA GLY A 327 4.24 1.26 0.04
C GLY A 327 3.11 1.42 -0.96
N PHE A 328 3.34 2.07 -2.10
CA PHE A 328 2.33 2.23 -3.15
C PHE A 328 1.97 0.91 -3.82
N ILE A 329 2.97 0.06 -4.07
CA ILE A 329 2.84 -1.12 -4.91
C ILE A 329 3.50 -2.35 -4.28
N LEU A 330 3.03 -3.53 -4.69
CA LEU A 330 3.62 -4.82 -4.37
C LEU A 330 3.65 -5.73 -5.61
N PRO A 331 4.60 -6.69 -5.68
CA PRO A 331 4.54 -7.75 -6.67
C PRO A 331 3.19 -8.47 -6.62
N LYS A 332 2.56 -8.62 -7.79
CA LYS A 332 1.36 -9.43 -7.94
C LYS A 332 1.75 -10.90 -7.78
N HIS A 333 0.94 -11.61 -7.02
CA HIS A 333 1.11 -13.03 -6.72
C HIS A 333 -0.26 -13.70 -6.76
N GLU A 334 -0.31 -14.98 -7.14
CA GLU A 334 -1.55 -15.66 -7.56
C GLU A 334 -2.25 -16.44 -6.44
N GLU A 335 -1.53 -16.82 -5.38
CA GLU A 335 -2.05 -17.71 -4.35
C GLU A 335 -2.23 -16.94 -3.04
N ASP A 336 -3.30 -17.24 -2.32
CA ASP A 336 -3.58 -16.64 -1.01
C ASP A 336 -2.85 -17.43 0.10
N HIS A 337 -1.55 -17.64 -0.10
CA HIS A 337 -0.67 -18.26 0.88
C HIS A 337 0.05 -17.19 1.69
N GLU A 338 0.17 -17.43 3.00
CA GLU A 338 0.81 -16.49 3.92
C GLU A 338 2.27 -16.20 3.52
N LEU A 339 3.05 -17.24 3.19
CA LEU A 339 4.42 -17.15 2.73
C LEU A 339 4.51 -17.77 1.34
N GLN A 340 4.52 -16.94 0.30
CA GLN A 340 4.56 -17.41 -1.08
C GLN A 340 5.94 -17.17 -1.68
N ASN A 341 6.51 -18.19 -2.32
CA ASN A 341 7.75 -18.01 -3.08
C ASN A 341 7.47 -17.15 -4.31
N VAL A 342 8.15 -16.01 -4.41
CA VAL A 342 7.97 -15.06 -5.51
C VAL A 342 9.34 -14.59 -5.98
N ASN A 343 9.68 -14.89 -7.24
CA ASN A 343 10.90 -14.38 -7.84
C ASN A 343 10.67 -12.98 -8.42
N TRP A 344 10.62 -11.96 -7.58
CA TRP A 344 10.45 -10.56 -8.02
C TRP A 344 11.64 -9.97 -8.79
N SER A 345 12.70 -10.75 -9.04
CA SER A 345 13.79 -10.37 -9.96
C SER A 345 13.46 -10.72 -11.41
N ASP A 346 12.37 -11.44 -11.66
CA ASP A 346 11.87 -11.67 -13.01
C ASP A 346 11.30 -10.36 -13.58
N TYR A 347 11.83 -9.95 -14.74
CA TYR A 347 11.39 -8.75 -15.46
C TYR A 347 9.90 -8.80 -15.87
N SER A 348 9.31 -9.99 -15.96
CA SER A 348 7.89 -10.17 -16.25
C SER A 348 6.98 -9.97 -15.03
N THR A 349 7.56 -9.76 -13.84
CA THR A 349 6.80 -9.54 -12.60
C THR A 349 5.91 -8.30 -12.73
N LYS A 350 4.60 -8.54 -12.66
CA LYS A 350 3.61 -7.46 -12.58
C LYS A 350 3.51 -6.94 -11.15
N TYR A 351 3.22 -5.66 -11.02
CA TYR A 351 2.98 -4.99 -9.75
C TYR A 351 1.52 -4.58 -9.65
N LYS A 352 0.97 -4.53 -8.44
CA LYS A 352 -0.38 -4.05 -8.14
C LYS A 352 -0.34 -2.99 -7.04
N VAL A 353 -1.37 -2.15 -6.97
CA VAL A 353 -1.57 -1.26 -5.82
C VAL A 353 -1.63 -2.12 -4.55
N SER A 354 -0.96 -1.68 -3.49
CA SER A 354 -0.74 -2.50 -2.29
C SER A 354 -2.01 -3.01 -1.62
N ASN A 355 -3.10 -2.23 -1.65
CA ASN A 355 -4.40 -2.65 -1.15
C ASN A 355 -5.56 -1.84 -1.77
N PRO A 356 -6.81 -2.38 -1.74
CA PRO A 356 -7.98 -1.71 -2.31
C PRO A 356 -8.35 -0.35 -1.66
N LEU A 357 -8.10 -0.18 -0.35
CA LEU A 357 -8.40 1.09 0.33
C LEU A 357 -7.45 2.21 -0.11
N MET A 358 -6.18 1.91 -0.37
CA MET A 358 -5.24 2.83 -1.00
C MET A 358 -5.71 3.22 -2.40
N ALA A 359 -6.19 2.26 -3.19
CA ALA A 359 -6.73 2.54 -4.51
C ALA A 359 -7.94 3.49 -4.42
N SER A 360 -8.87 3.22 -3.51
CA SER A 360 -10.03 4.09 -3.26
C SER A 360 -9.61 5.50 -2.83
N TYR A 361 -8.68 5.62 -1.87
CA TYR A 361 -8.16 6.91 -1.40
C TYR A 361 -7.56 7.73 -2.55
N TYR A 362 -6.53 7.21 -3.22
CA TYR A 362 -5.83 7.98 -4.24
C TYR A 362 -6.70 8.29 -5.45
N ARG A 363 -7.59 7.38 -5.85
CA ARG A 363 -8.48 7.62 -6.99
C ARG A 363 -9.44 8.77 -6.71
N GLN A 364 -9.93 8.88 -5.48
CA GLN A 364 -10.81 9.96 -5.09
C GLN A 364 -10.09 11.31 -4.99
N VAL A 365 -8.98 11.38 -4.24
CA VAL A 365 -8.26 12.65 -4.05
C VAL A 365 -7.65 13.15 -5.35
N LEU A 366 -7.13 12.27 -6.21
CA LEU A 366 -6.63 12.68 -7.53
C LEU A 366 -7.76 13.10 -8.47
N LYS A 367 -8.95 12.49 -8.38
CA LYS A 367 -10.13 12.94 -9.13
C LYS A 367 -10.57 14.34 -8.71
N GLN A 368 -10.58 14.61 -7.41
CA GLN A 368 -11.01 15.89 -6.84
C GLN A 368 -9.98 17.01 -7.05
N GLU A 369 -8.70 16.73 -6.79
CA GLU A 369 -7.65 17.77 -6.71
C GLU A 369 -6.82 17.86 -7.98
N ARG A 370 -6.75 16.79 -8.78
CA ARG A 370 -5.87 16.69 -9.97
C ARG A 370 -6.64 16.32 -11.25
N ALA A 371 -7.98 16.43 -11.22
CA ALA A 371 -8.86 16.15 -12.36
C ALA A 371 -8.59 14.80 -13.07
N LEU A 372 -8.29 13.75 -12.30
CA LEU A 372 -8.03 12.41 -12.83
C LEU A 372 -9.19 11.93 -13.72
N GLN A 373 -8.87 11.56 -14.96
CA GLN A 373 -9.78 10.93 -15.91
C GLN A 373 -9.29 9.54 -16.30
N VAL A 374 -10.24 8.63 -16.45
CA VAL A 374 -10.01 7.24 -16.83
C VAL A 374 -10.66 7.00 -18.18
N ALA A 375 -9.94 6.35 -19.10
CA ALA A 375 -10.49 5.87 -20.36
C ALA A 375 -10.88 4.41 -20.21
N PHE A 376 -11.96 4.01 -20.88
CA PHE A 376 -12.37 2.61 -21.01
C PHE A 376 -12.08 2.15 -22.44
N THR A 377 -11.70 0.88 -22.60
CA THR A 377 -11.47 0.32 -23.93
C THR A 377 -12.79 0.22 -24.70
N GLU A 378 -12.72 0.33 -26.02
CA GLU A 378 -13.88 0.13 -26.91
C GLU A 378 -14.33 -1.33 -27.00
N ASP A 379 -13.56 -2.26 -26.39
CA ASP A 379 -13.90 -3.68 -26.32
C ASP A 379 -15.29 -3.86 -25.73
N LYS A 380 -16.15 -4.57 -26.46
CA LYS A 380 -17.54 -4.82 -26.09
C LYS A 380 -17.65 -6.02 -25.16
N PRO A 381 -18.54 -6.00 -24.16
CA PRO A 381 -18.79 -7.16 -23.33
C PRO A 381 -19.28 -8.33 -24.19
N GLN A 382 -18.75 -9.53 -23.95
CA GLN A 382 -19.11 -10.72 -24.75
C GLN A 382 -20.29 -11.51 -24.18
N HIS A 383 -20.59 -11.35 -22.89
CA HIS A 383 -21.70 -11.99 -22.19
C HIS A 383 -21.99 -11.25 -20.86
N CYS A 384 -23.05 -11.63 -20.13
CA CYS A 384 -23.47 -10.93 -18.91
C CYS A 384 -22.41 -10.93 -17.80
N ALA A 385 -21.65 -12.00 -17.62
CA ALA A 385 -20.56 -12.03 -16.63
C ALA A 385 -19.42 -11.06 -16.97
N ASP A 386 -19.12 -10.89 -18.27
CA ASP A 386 -18.11 -9.96 -18.74
C ASP A 386 -18.58 -8.50 -18.53
N LEU A 387 -19.84 -8.21 -18.84
CA LEU A 387 -20.46 -6.91 -18.52
C LEU A 387 -20.43 -6.62 -17.02
N LEU A 388 -20.76 -7.61 -16.18
CA LEU A 388 -20.75 -7.45 -14.73
C LEU A 388 -19.34 -7.19 -14.17
N LEU A 389 -18.29 -7.75 -14.76
CA LEU A 389 -16.90 -7.52 -14.35
C LEU A 389 -16.38 -6.10 -14.63
N ARG A 390 -17.12 -5.32 -15.44
CA ARG A 390 -16.87 -3.89 -15.58
C ARG A 390 -17.37 -3.10 -14.37
N ALA A 391 -18.37 -3.62 -13.67
CA ALA A 391 -18.96 -2.98 -12.50
C ALA A 391 -18.45 -3.54 -11.17
N LEU A 392 -18.27 -4.86 -11.07
CA LEU A 392 -17.95 -5.57 -9.82
C LEU A 392 -16.78 -4.99 -9.03
N PRO A 393 -15.64 -4.59 -9.65
CA PRO A 393 -14.49 -4.01 -8.95
C PRO A 393 -14.78 -2.67 -8.25
N TYR A 394 -15.90 -2.03 -8.56
CA TYR A 394 -16.35 -0.77 -7.96
C TYR A 394 -17.41 -0.97 -6.87
N LEU A 395 -17.90 -2.20 -6.68
CA LEU A 395 -18.92 -2.53 -5.70
C LEU A 395 -18.33 -2.69 -4.28
N LEU A 396 -17.49 -1.72 -3.89
CA LEU A 396 -17.05 -1.55 -2.51
C LEU A 396 -18.27 -1.40 -1.58
N PHE A 397 -18.09 -1.73 -0.31
CA PHE A 397 -19.12 -1.64 0.73
C PHE A 397 -19.97 -0.36 0.61
N SER A 398 -19.29 0.78 0.54
CA SER A 398 -19.91 2.11 0.46
C SER A 398 -20.79 2.30 -0.76
N LYS A 399 -20.36 1.83 -1.94
CA LYS A 399 -21.14 1.92 -3.17
C LYS A 399 -22.42 1.11 -3.03
N VAL A 400 -22.34 -0.12 -2.53
CA VAL A 400 -23.50 -1.00 -2.35
C VAL A 400 -24.48 -0.43 -1.32
N VAL A 401 -24.00 0.09 -0.19
CA VAL A 401 -24.89 0.57 0.89
C VAL A 401 -25.35 2.02 0.75
N SER A 402 -24.81 2.79 -0.21
CA SER A 402 -25.11 4.22 -0.36
C SER A 402 -26.54 4.56 -0.82
N PHE A 403 -27.25 3.58 -1.39
CA PHE A 403 -28.53 3.81 -2.05
C PHE A 403 -29.77 3.69 -1.14
N ALA A 404 -29.60 3.34 0.13
CA ALA A 404 -30.70 3.39 1.10
C ALA A 404 -30.83 4.80 1.68
N GLY A 405 -31.79 5.59 1.20
CA GLY A 405 -32.17 6.84 1.87
C GLY A 405 -32.69 6.55 3.27
N ASP A 406 -32.08 7.14 4.31
CA ASP A 406 -32.39 7.13 5.77
C ASP A 406 -32.86 5.83 6.47
N ALA A 407 -33.16 4.75 5.75
CA ALA A 407 -33.75 3.52 6.26
C ALA A 407 -32.68 2.46 6.55
N SER A 408 -32.87 1.76 7.66
CA SER A 408 -31.99 0.77 8.27
C SER A 408 -32.06 -0.61 7.62
N GLU A 409 -32.55 -0.74 6.39
CA GLU A 409 -32.97 -2.04 5.84
C GLU A 409 -31.79 -2.81 5.22
N LEU A 410 -30.91 -3.31 6.08
CA LEU A 410 -30.20 -4.55 5.76
C LEU A 410 -31.22 -5.69 5.70
N ALA A 411 -30.93 -6.73 4.92
CA ALA A 411 -31.66 -7.98 5.02
C ALA A 411 -31.52 -8.57 6.43
N THR A 412 -32.39 -9.53 6.77
CA THR A 412 -32.38 -10.21 8.07
C THR A 412 -31.08 -10.97 8.36
N ASP A 413 -30.28 -11.23 7.33
CA ASP A 413 -28.93 -11.81 7.41
C ASP A 413 -27.83 -10.78 7.72
N GLY A 414 -28.16 -9.49 7.80
CA GLY A 414 -27.22 -8.39 8.05
C GLY A 414 -26.48 -7.89 6.80
N PHE A 415 -26.84 -8.36 5.61
CA PHE A 415 -26.24 -7.94 4.34
C PHE A 415 -27.13 -6.98 3.55
N PRO A 416 -26.58 -6.28 2.53
CA PRO A 416 -27.40 -5.48 1.64
C PRO A 416 -28.49 -6.32 0.94
N ILE A 417 -29.67 -5.72 0.74
CA ILE A 417 -30.77 -6.34 -0.01
C ILE A 417 -30.46 -6.35 -1.52
N GLU A 418 -31.13 -7.22 -2.27
CA GLU A 418 -30.91 -7.39 -3.71
C GLU A 418 -31.02 -6.07 -4.49
N ALA A 419 -32.03 -5.25 -4.19
CA ALA A 419 -32.25 -3.95 -4.81
C ALA A 419 -31.06 -2.99 -4.68
N GLN A 420 -30.33 -3.04 -3.56
CA GLN A 420 -29.14 -2.20 -3.33
C GLN A 420 -27.99 -2.60 -4.25
N TYR A 421 -27.77 -3.90 -4.46
CA TYR A 421 -26.76 -4.36 -5.42
C TYR A 421 -27.15 -3.99 -6.84
N THR A 422 -28.40 -4.23 -7.24
CA THR A 422 -28.89 -3.87 -8.58
C THR A 422 -28.68 -2.39 -8.85
N GLN A 423 -29.03 -1.52 -7.90
CA GLN A 423 -28.84 -0.08 -8.05
C GLN A 423 -27.35 0.32 -8.09
N ALA A 424 -26.51 -0.32 -7.28
CA ALA A 424 -25.08 -0.08 -7.30
C ALA A 424 -24.44 -0.52 -8.62
N ILE A 425 -24.79 -1.71 -9.14
CA ILE A 425 -24.34 -2.20 -10.45
C ILE A 425 -24.76 -1.22 -11.55
N ARG A 426 -26.01 -0.78 -11.56
CA ARG A 426 -26.52 0.21 -12.53
C ARG A 426 -25.72 1.52 -12.48
N SER A 427 -25.58 2.10 -11.30
CA SER A 427 -24.83 3.35 -11.14
C SER A 427 -23.38 3.23 -11.60
N VAL A 428 -22.71 2.11 -11.32
CA VAL A 428 -21.34 1.91 -11.81
C VAL A 428 -21.33 1.72 -13.33
N LEU A 429 -22.27 0.96 -13.90
CA LEU A 429 -22.35 0.76 -15.35
C LEU A 429 -22.55 2.09 -16.09
N GLU A 430 -23.36 3.00 -15.53
CA GLU A 430 -23.48 4.38 -16.02
C GLU A 430 -22.14 5.14 -15.93
N GLU A 431 -21.45 5.06 -14.80
CA GLU A 431 -20.15 5.71 -14.58
C GLU A 431 -19.04 5.23 -15.53
N VAL A 432 -19.08 3.97 -15.95
CA VAL A 432 -18.12 3.40 -16.92
C VAL A 432 -18.58 3.51 -18.38
N GLY A 433 -19.69 4.21 -18.64
CA GLY A 433 -20.11 4.62 -19.99
C GLY A 433 -21.21 3.77 -20.65
N TYR A 434 -21.83 2.84 -19.93
CA TYR A 434 -23.01 2.12 -20.42
C TYR A 434 -24.30 2.89 -20.14
N GLN A 435 -25.38 2.48 -20.80
CA GLN A 435 -26.73 3.01 -20.58
C GLN A 435 -27.62 1.91 -20.00
N PRO A 436 -27.43 1.53 -18.72
CA PRO A 436 -28.31 0.57 -18.08
C PRO A 436 -29.67 1.19 -17.80
N PHE A 437 -30.74 0.43 -18.03
CA PHE A 437 -32.08 0.81 -17.61
C PHE A 437 -32.80 -0.39 -16.99
N ALA A 438 -33.77 -0.09 -16.13
CA ALA A 438 -34.69 -1.07 -15.58
C ALA A 438 -36.11 -0.66 -15.99
N PRO A 439 -36.90 -1.54 -16.61
CA PRO A 439 -38.27 -1.21 -16.99
C PRO A 439 -39.14 -0.87 -15.76
N GLU A 440 -39.82 0.27 -15.79
CA GLU A 440 -40.61 0.72 -14.63
C GLU A 440 -41.90 -0.08 -14.45
N LEU A 441 -42.54 -0.47 -15.55
CA LEU A 441 -43.84 -1.16 -15.59
C LEU A 441 -43.71 -2.56 -16.19
N SER A 442 -44.17 -3.58 -15.46
CA SER A 442 -44.35 -4.92 -16.02
C SER A 442 -45.71 -4.99 -16.71
N ASP A 443 -45.78 -4.74 -18.01
CA ASP A 443 -46.95 -5.18 -18.76
C ASP A 443 -47.05 -6.71 -18.68
N LYS A 444 -48.27 -7.25 -18.57
CA LYS A 444 -48.48 -8.70 -18.49
C LYS A 444 -47.76 -9.42 -19.64
N GLY A 445 -46.84 -10.31 -19.30
CA GLY A 445 -46.08 -11.11 -20.27
C GLY A 445 -44.77 -10.47 -20.79
N LYS A 446 -44.53 -9.18 -20.59
CA LYS A 446 -43.27 -8.53 -21.02
C LYS A 446 -42.09 -8.88 -20.11
N GLY A 447 -42.36 -8.95 -18.81
CA GLY A 447 -41.34 -9.13 -17.76
C GLY A 447 -40.64 -7.83 -17.38
N LYS A 448 -39.93 -7.86 -16.24
CA LYS A 448 -39.26 -6.70 -15.65
C LYS A 448 -37.87 -7.12 -15.18
N PRO A 449 -36.88 -7.20 -16.10
CA PRO A 449 -35.52 -7.45 -15.70
C PRO A 449 -34.98 -6.34 -14.80
N ASP A 450 -34.10 -6.70 -13.88
CA ASP A 450 -33.47 -5.76 -12.96
C ASP A 450 -32.46 -4.85 -13.67
N LEU A 451 -31.86 -5.37 -14.75
CA LEU A 451 -30.86 -4.67 -15.52
C LEU A 451 -30.95 -5.05 -17.00
N VAL A 452 -31.14 -4.04 -17.84
CA VAL A 452 -31.04 -4.16 -19.30
C VAL A 452 -29.98 -3.19 -19.79
N VAL A 453 -29.07 -3.67 -20.63
CA VAL A 453 -28.04 -2.85 -21.29
C VAL A 453 -28.07 -3.12 -22.77
N HIS A 454 -28.12 -2.06 -23.57
CA HIS A 454 -27.90 -2.14 -25.01
C HIS A 454 -26.45 -1.79 -25.32
N VAL A 455 -25.79 -2.66 -26.07
CA VAL A 455 -24.45 -2.42 -26.62
C VAL A 455 -24.56 -2.67 -28.12
N ASP A 456 -24.56 -1.59 -28.88
CA ASP A 456 -24.89 -1.59 -30.31
C ASP A 456 -26.24 -2.26 -30.59
N GLU A 457 -26.24 -3.32 -31.40
CA GLU A 457 -27.42 -4.11 -31.78
C GLU A 457 -27.71 -5.24 -30.79
N GLU A 458 -26.88 -5.41 -29.76
CA GLU A 458 -27.00 -6.51 -28.79
C GLU A 458 -27.69 -6.06 -27.50
N THR A 459 -28.53 -6.95 -26.97
CA THR A 459 -29.25 -6.71 -25.71
C THR A 459 -28.78 -7.69 -24.65
N PHE A 460 -28.33 -7.14 -23.53
CA PHE A 460 -27.95 -7.86 -22.32
C PHE A 460 -29.06 -7.70 -21.29
N VAL A 461 -29.57 -8.81 -20.78
CA VAL A 461 -30.58 -8.84 -19.73
C VAL A 461 -30.06 -9.60 -18.53
N MET A 462 -30.15 -8.98 -17.36
CA MET A 462 -29.80 -9.58 -16.08
C MET A 462 -30.93 -9.47 -15.07
N GLU A 463 -31.05 -10.52 -14.26
CA GLU A 463 -31.97 -10.60 -13.13
C GLU A 463 -31.19 -10.94 -11.86
N GLY A 464 -31.48 -10.23 -10.78
CA GLY A 464 -31.00 -10.53 -9.44
C GLY A 464 -31.83 -11.65 -8.81
N ALA A 465 -31.18 -12.48 -8.01
CA ALA A 465 -31.89 -13.43 -7.17
C ALA A 465 -31.11 -13.75 -5.88
N LYS A 466 -31.81 -13.77 -4.75
CA LYS A 466 -31.32 -14.42 -3.51
C LYS A 466 -31.91 -15.81 -3.26
N SER A 467 -33.05 -16.14 -3.87
CA SER A 467 -33.77 -17.41 -3.66
C SER A 467 -34.65 -17.75 -4.87
N ARG A 468 -35.35 -18.90 -4.85
CA ARG A 468 -36.27 -19.33 -5.91
C ARG A 468 -35.68 -19.33 -7.31
N ILE A 469 -34.43 -19.79 -7.43
CA ILE A 469 -33.63 -19.77 -8.66
C ILE A 469 -34.39 -20.33 -9.88
N GLN A 470 -35.16 -21.40 -9.71
CA GLN A 470 -35.94 -22.00 -10.79
C GLN A 470 -37.08 -21.09 -11.29
N ASP A 471 -37.72 -20.34 -10.40
CA ASP A 471 -38.77 -19.37 -10.78
C ASP A 471 -38.17 -18.25 -11.64
N HIS A 472 -36.99 -17.75 -11.26
CA HIS A 472 -36.26 -16.75 -12.04
C HIS A 472 -35.82 -17.30 -13.39
N LEU A 473 -35.26 -18.52 -13.44
CA LEU A 473 -34.90 -19.17 -14.71
C LEU A 473 -36.08 -19.32 -15.65
N HIS A 474 -37.25 -19.70 -15.13
CA HIS A 474 -38.47 -19.83 -15.92
C HIS A 474 -38.92 -18.50 -16.55
N ARG A 475 -38.61 -17.35 -15.94
CA ARG A 475 -38.90 -16.02 -16.54
C ARG A 475 -38.12 -15.80 -17.82
N PHE A 476 -36.87 -16.28 -17.91
CA PHE A 476 -36.06 -16.18 -19.13
C PHE A 476 -36.65 -16.96 -20.31
N GLU A 477 -37.40 -18.01 -20.01
CA GLU A 477 -38.07 -18.86 -20.99
C GLU A 477 -39.47 -18.38 -21.36
N THR A 478 -40.13 -17.59 -20.50
CA THR A 478 -41.56 -17.26 -20.62
C THR A 478 -41.87 -15.79 -20.92
N LEU A 479 -41.02 -14.86 -20.49
CA LEU A 479 -41.29 -13.42 -20.59
C LEU A 479 -40.54 -12.78 -21.77
N GLU A 480 -41.25 -11.93 -22.51
CA GLU A 480 -40.83 -11.46 -23.83
C GLU A 480 -39.46 -10.75 -23.83
N MET A 481 -39.22 -9.85 -22.88
CA MET A 481 -37.97 -9.07 -22.80
C MET A 481 -36.75 -9.97 -22.58
N TYR A 482 -36.91 -11.03 -21.80
CA TYR A 482 -35.84 -11.97 -21.52
C TYR A 482 -35.60 -12.91 -22.70
N LYS A 483 -36.66 -13.42 -23.33
CA LYS A 483 -36.54 -14.32 -24.48
C LYS A 483 -35.80 -13.67 -25.65
N LYS A 484 -36.10 -12.40 -25.93
CA LYS A 484 -35.55 -11.64 -27.06
C LYS A 484 -34.11 -11.15 -26.84
N ALA A 485 -33.63 -11.14 -25.59
CA ALA A 485 -32.27 -10.73 -25.30
C ALA A 485 -31.26 -11.71 -25.91
N LYS A 486 -30.18 -11.16 -26.48
CA LYS A 486 -29.07 -11.96 -27.02
C LYS A 486 -28.28 -12.61 -25.88
N HIS A 487 -28.04 -11.84 -24.82
CA HIS A 487 -27.29 -12.28 -23.65
C HIS A 487 -28.18 -12.27 -22.42
N LYS A 488 -28.20 -13.39 -21.69
CA LYS A 488 -29.08 -13.63 -20.55
C LYS A 488 -28.23 -14.01 -19.35
N GLY A 489 -28.40 -13.32 -18.23
CA GLY A 489 -27.66 -13.60 -17.00
C GLY A 489 -28.56 -13.64 -15.78
N LEU A 490 -28.42 -14.67 -14.95
CA LEU A 490 -29.02 -14.72 -13.62
C LEU A 490 -27.92 -14.48 -12.59
N CYS A 491 -27.95 -13.31 -11.95
CA CYS A 491 -27.00 -12.89 -10.94
C CYS A 491 -27.50 -13.28 -9.54
N ILE A 492 -26.81 -14.23 -8.92
CA ILE A 492 -27.17 -14.74 -7.60
C ILE A 492 -26.19 -14.16 -6.58
N ILE A 493 -26.71 -13.46 -5.57
CA ILE A 493 -25.87 -12.84 -4.52
C ILE A 493 -26.08 -13.59 -3.23
N SER A 494 -25.00 -14.13 -2.65
CA SER A 494 -25.08 -14.94 -1.43
C SER A 494 -23.88 -14.76 -0.53
N ASN A 495 -24.09 -14.96 0.76
CA ASN A 495 -23.05 -15.06 1.78
C ASN A 495 -22.61 -16.52 2.04
N ASP A 496 -23.21 -17.51 1.36
CA ASP A 496 -22.92 -18.93 1.51
C ASP A 496 -22.43 -19.52 0.18
N GLY A 497 -21.12 -19.42 -0.04
CA GLY A 497 -20.48 -19.85 -1.28
C GLY A 497 -20.61 -21.35 -1.56
N GLU A 498 -20.52 -22.21 -0.54
CA GLU A 498 -20.61 -23.66 -0.72
C GLU A 498 -22.01 -24.10 -1.17
N LYS A 499 -23.03 -23.58 -0.47
CA LYS A 499 -24.42 -23.88 -0.82
C LYS A 499 -24.77 -23.36 -2.20
N MET A 500 -24.28 -22.18 -2.59
CA MET A 500 -24.54 -21.65 -3.93
C MET A 500 -23.77 -22.37 -5.00
N LEU A 501 -22.52 -22.76 -4.76
CA LEU A 501 -21.77 -23.57 -5.70
C LEU A 501 -22.45 -24.92 -5.96
N LYS A 502 -22.99 -25.55 -4.91
CA LYS A 502 -23.84 -26.75 -5.03
C LYS A 502 -25.08 -26.46 -5.89
N THR A 503 -25.78 -25.36 -5.62
CA THR A 503 -26.96 -24.93 -6.38
C THR A 503 -26.63 -24.73 -7.88
N VAL A 504 -25.50 -24.10 -8.20
CA VAL A 504 -25.04 -23.87 -9.58
C VAL A 504 -24.70 -25.19 -10.27
N ARG A 505 -24.05 -26.12 -9.56
CA ARG A 505 -23.74 -27.46 -10.09
C ARG A 505 -25.03 -28.20 -10.47
N GLU A 506 -26.01 -28.21 -9.58
CA GLU A 506 -27.28 -28.94 -9.74
C GLU A 506 -28.23 -28.29 -10.77
N THR A 507 -28.10 -26.98 -11.01
CA THR A 507 -28.91 -26.27 -12.00
C THR A 507 -28.52 -26.70 -13.41
N LYS A 508 -29.47 -27.27 -14.19
CA LYS A 508 -29.22 -27.75 -15.56
C LYS A 508 -28.89 -26.58 -16.50
N GLY A 509 -28.06 -26.86 -17.51
CA GLY A 509 -27.63 -25.86 -18.48
C GLY A 509 -28.81 -25.28 -19.26
N SER A 510 -29.10 -24.00 -19.02
CA SER A 510 -30.00 -23.16 -19.81
C SER A 510 -29.18 -22.30 -20.78
N ASP A 511 -29.86 -21.56 -21.65
CA ASP A 511 -29.29 -20.46 -22.44
C ASP A 511 -28.98 -19.20 -21.58
N VAL A 512 -29.05 -19.31 -20.25
CA VAL A 512 -28.80 -18.25 -19.28
C VAL A 512 -27.46 -18.51 -18.57
N GLN A 513 -26.61 -17.50 -18.50
CA GLN A 513 -25.38 -17.55 -17.71
C GLN A 513 -25.72 -17.41 -16.23
N LEU A 514 -25.38 -18.42 -15.42
CA LEU A 514 -25.49 -18.33 -13.97
C LEU A 514 -24.24 -17.66 -13.43
N ILE A 515 -24.41 -16.55 -12.72
CA ILE A 515 -23.32 -15.75 -12.17
C ILE A 515 -23.54 -15.62 -10.68
N VAL A 516 -22.77 -16.35 -9.87
CA VAL A 516 -22.84 -16.24 -8.42
C VAL A 516 -21.79 -15.27 -7.94
N LEU A 517 -22.23 -14.28 -7.16
CA LEU A 517 -21.38 -13.35 -6.44
C LEU A 517 -21.40 -13.71 -4.96
N VAL A 518 -20.23 -14.03 -4.42
CA VAL A 518 -20.02 -14.26 -2.99
C VAL A 518 -19.12 -13.15 -2.45
N PRO A 519 -19.68 -12.01 -1.99
CA PRO A 519 -18.90 -10.98 -1.33
C PRO A 519 -18.35 -11.50 -0.01
N ASN A 520 -17.14 -11.05 0.35
CA ASN A 520 -16.75 -11.11 1.76
C ASN A 520 -17.64 -10.16 2.60
N ILE A 521 -17.62 -10.32 3.92
CA ILE A 521 -18.51 -9.59 4.84
C ILE A 521 -18.42 -8.05 4.74
N ALA A 522 -17.33 -7.53 4.15
CA ALA A 522 -17.07 -6.10 4.01
C ALA A 522 -16.99 -5.63 2.55
N HIS A 523 -17.38 -6.46 1.58
CA HIS A 523 -17.43 -6.14 0.15
C HIS A 523 -16.12 -5.55 -0.39
N THR A 524 -14.97 -6.05 0.08
CA THR A 524 -13.65 -5.66 -0.43
C THR A 524 -13.15 -6.60 -1.53
N ALA A 525 -13.75 -7.77 -1.65
CA ALA A 525 -13.55 -8.73 -2.73
C ALA A 525 -14.80 -9.61 -2.91
N TYR A 526 -14.92 -10.21 -4.09
CA TYR A 526 -15.98 -11.13 -4.46
C TYR A 526 -15.38 -12.42 -5.03
N THR A 527 -15.79 -13.57 -4.49
CA THR A 527 -15.61 -14.84 -5.21
C THR A 527 -16.74 -14.97 -6.22
N VAL A 528 -16.37 -15.19 -7.48
CA VAL A 528 -17.30 -15.26 -8.60
C VAL A 528 -17.31 -16.68 -9.14
N HIS A 529 -18.50 -17.26 -9.28
CA HIS A 529 -18.71 -18.52 -9.98
C HIS A 529 -19.56 -18.28 -11.23
N VAL A 530 -19.04 -18.68 -12.39
CA VAL A 530 -19.74 -18.52 -13.67
C VAL A 530 -19.97 -19.88 -14.30
N LYS A 531 -21.24 -20.19 -14.58
CA LYS A 531 -21.64 -21.36 -15.37
C LYS A 531 -22.32 -20.89 -16.66
N SER A 532 -21.73 -21.27 -17.78
CA SER A 532 -22.23 -20.99 -19.12
C SER A 532 -22.68 -22.28 -19.80
N LYS A 533 -23.61 -22.18 -20.75
CA LYS A 533 -24.10 -23.33 -21.52
C LYS A 533 -22.95 -24.01 -22.28
N GLY A 534 -22.81 -25.33 -22.13
CA GLY A 534 -21.83 -26.13 -22.88
C GLY A 534 -20.38 -25.93 -22.45
N ILE A 535 -20.13 -25.19 -21.36
CA ILE A 535 -18.79 -25.01 -20.78
C ILE A 535 -18.77 -25.75 -19.44
N GLU A 536 -18.03 -26.84 -19.39
CA GLU A 536 -17.59 -27.49 -18.16
C GLU A 536 -16.05 -27.41 -18.09
N PRO A 537 -15.45 -26.99 -16.95
CA PRO A 537 -16.02 -26.83 -15.60
C PRO A 537 -16.63 -25.44 -15.31
N ILE A 538 -17.22 -25.28 -14.10
CA ILE A 538 -17.66 -23.97 -13.56
C ILE A 538 -16.41 -23.11 -13.33
N ASN A 539 -16.39 -21.92 -13.94
CA ASN A 539 -15.29 -20.98 -13.78
C ASN A 539 -15.40 -20.28 -12.43
N THR A 540 -14.36 -20.42 -11.60
CA THR A 540 -14.29 -19.81 -10.27
C THR A 540 -13.06 -18.93 -10.19
N PHE A 541 -13.23 -17.67 -9.77
CA PHE A 541 -12.14 -16.71 -9.63
C PHE A 541 -12.50 -15.63 -8.59
N SER A 542 -11.48 -14.98 -8.02
CA SER A 542 -11.65 -13.86 -7.10
C SER A 542 -11.53 -12.52 -7.83
N VAL A 543 -12.31 -11.53 -7.40
CA VAL A 543 -12.29 -10.16 -7.92
C VAL A 543 -12.15 -9.20 -6.75
N ASP A 544 -10.99 -8.56 -6.67
CA ASP A 544 -10.73 -7.48 -5.72
C ASP A 544 -11.50 -6.21 -6.11
N CYS A 545 -12.00 -5.48 -5.12
CA CYS A 545 -12.64 -4.18 -5.31
C CYS A 545 -11.60 -3.04 -5.41
N ASP A 546 -10.69 -3.16 -6.36
CA ASP A 546 -9.58 -2.22 -6.59
C ASP A 546 -9.93 -1.08 -7.55
N LEU A 547 -11.22 -0.95 -7.92
CA LEU A 547 -11.73 0.06 -8.86
C LEU A 547 -11.19 -0.06 -10.29
N VAL A 548 -10.76 -1.26 -10.68
CA VAL A 548 -10.30 -1.55 -12.05
C VAL A 548 -11.31 -2.43 -12.79
N ALA A 549 -12.06 -1.85 -13.72
CA ALA A 549 -12.97 -2.60 -14.60
C ALA A 549 -12.21 -3.67 -15.39
N ARG A 550 -12.79 -4.86 -15.47
CA ARG A 550 -12.16 -6.04 -16.10
C ARG A 550 -13.02 -6.61 -17.21
N ARG A 551 -12.38 -7.28 -18.15
CA ARG A 551 -13.00 -8.26 -19.05
C ARG A 551 -12.63 -9.68 -18.66
N LEU A 552 -13.55 -10.61 -18.88
CA LEU A 552 -13.32 -12.05 -18.77
C LEU A 552 -12.99 -12.65 -20.13
N VAL A 553 -11.85 -13.31 -20.22
CA VAL A 553 -11.46 -14.13 -21.38
C VAL A 553 -11.33 -15.56 -20.90
N LEU A 554 -12.00 -16.49 -21.59
CA LEU A 554 -11.81 -17.92 -21.36
C LEU A 554 -10.73 -18.40 -22.33
N LYS A 555 -9.63 -18.94 -21.78
CA LYS A 555 -8.57 -19.55 -22.59
C LYS A 555 -9.02 -20.89 -23.17
N ASP A 556 -8.25 -21.39 -24.14
CA ASP A 556 -8.49 -22.70 -24.78
C ASP A 556 -8.47 -23.87 -23.78
N ASP A 557 -7.76 -23.71 -22.66
CA ASP A 557 -7.73 -24.67 -21.54
C ASP A 557 -8.94 -24.55 -20.58
N GLY A 558 -9.89 -23.66 -20.90
CA GLY A 558 -11.07 -23.37 -20.12
C GLY A 558 -10.82 -22.46 -18.91
N LYS A 559 -9.58 -22.03 -18.64
CA LYS A 559 -9.30 -21.20 -17.47
C LYS A 559 -9.75 -19.75 -17.70
N PRO A 560 -10.39 -19.14 -16.68
CA PRO A 560 -10.77 -17.74 -16.74
C PRO A 560 -9.55 -16.84 -16.54
N GLU A 561 -9.39 -15.85 -17.41
CA GLU A 561 -8.42 -14.78 -17.26
C GLU A 561 -9.09 -13.40 -17.27
N LEU A 562 -8.59 -12.53 -16.39
CA LEU A 562 -9.11 -11.19 -16.22
C LEU A 562 -8.11 -10.17 -16.75
N TYR A 563 -8.58 -9.31 -17.65
CA TYR A 563 -7.79 -8.23 -18.24
C TYR A 563 -8.43 -6.89 -17.89
N SER A 564 -7.63 -5.86 -17.63
CA SER A 564 -8.17 -4.51 -17.46
C SER A 564 -8.81 -4.02 -18.76
N VAL A 565 -9.95 -3.34 -18.65
CA VAL A 565 -10.60 -2.60 -19.76
C VAL A 565 -10.57 -1.09 -19.52
N GLN A 566 -9.64 -0.62 -18.70
CA GLN A 566 -9.47 0.80 -18.44
C GLN A 566 -8.00 1.19 -18.34
N SER A 567 -7.74 2.47 -18.55
CA SER A 567 -6.41 3.07 -18.50
C SER A 567 -6.48 4.53 -18.05
N LEU A 568 -5.33 5.10 -17.70
CA LEU A 568 -5.22 6.55 -17.46
C LEU A 568 -5.51 7.30 -18.76
N LYS A 569 -6.46 8.23 -18.73
CA LYS A 569 -6.72 9.16 -19.85
C LYS A 569 -5.93 10.45 -19.69
N SER A 570 -6.10 11.09 -18.53
CA SER A 570 -5.42 12.35 -18.20
C SER A 570 -5.43 12.58 -16.70
N VAL A 571 -4.46 13.34 -16.21
CA VAL A 571 -4.41 13.88 -14.85
C VAL A 571 -3.59 15.15 -14.91
N ASN A 572 -4.00 16.19 -14.19
CA ASN A 572 -3.23 17.42 -14.11
C ASN A 572 -1.97 17.14 -13.30
N LEU A 573 -0.83 16.98 -13.97
CA LEU A 573 0.46 16.82 -13.32
C LEU A 573 1.13 18.18 -13.13
N SER A 574 1.70 18.38 -11.95
CA SER A 574 2.64 19.48 -11.69
C SER A 574 3.93 19.26 -12.50
N PRO A 575 4.70 20.32 -12.83
CA PRO A 575 5.98 20.20 -13.54
C PRO A 575 6.96 19.22 -12.86
N GLU A 576 6.93 19.15 -11.52
CA GLU A 576 7.73 18.23 -10.69
C GLU A 576 7.35 16.74 -10.89
N ALA A 577 6.10 16.45 -11.28
CA ALA A 577 5.67 15.10 -11.65
C ALA A 577 5.91 14.80 -13.14
N GLN A 578 6.27 15.80 -13.95
CA GLN A 578 6.49 15.70 -15.40
C GLN A 578 7.96 15.47 -15.78
N SER A 579 8.90 15.43 -14.83
CA SER A 579 10.31 15.13 -15.14
C SER A 579 10.52 13.63 -15.44
N SER A 580 10.06 13.20 -16.61
CA SER A 580 10.56 12.08 -17.41
C SER A 580 10.12 12.34 -18.86
N PRO A 581 11.04 12.30 -19.85
CA PRO A 581 10.89 13.05 -21.10
C PRO A 581 9.84 12.43 -22.01
N SER A 582 8.77 13.17 -22.28
CA SER A 582 8.04 13.07 -23.54
C SER A 582 8.08 14.44 -24.21
N ALA A 583 8.60 14.47 -25.43
CA ALA A 583 8.87 15.67 -26.19
C ALA A 583 7.59 16.45 -26.52
N GLY A 584 7.63 17.79 -26.40
CA GLY A 584 6.69 18.67 -27.10
C GLY A 584 6.22 19.92 -26.35
N SER A 585 7.07 20.97 -26.35
CA SER A 585 6.75 22.40 -26.54
C SER A 585 5.40 22.98 -26.09
N GLY A 586 5.45 23.92 -25.14
CA GLY A 586 4.44 24.97 -24.97
C GLY A 586 4.57 25.70 -23.63
N GLY A 587 5.32 26.81 -23.61
CA GLY A 587 5.69 27.54 -22.39
C GLY A 587 4.52 28.23 -21.68
N THR A 588 4.51 28.10 -20.35
CA THR A 588 3.90 29.04 -19.42
C THR A 588 4.85 29.20 -18.24
N THR A 589 5.29 30.43 -18.00
CA THR A 589 6.21 30.83 -16.93
C THR A 589 5.65 30.46 -15.56
N SER A 590 6.21 29.42 -14.95
CA SER A 590 5.94 29.01 -13.57
C SER A 590 6.82 29.82 -12.62
N SER A 591 6.22 30.39 -11.57
CA SER A 591 7.00 31.04 -10.51
C SER A 591 7.91 30.01 -9.82
N SER A 592 9.21 30.24 -9.92
CA SER A 592 10.28 29.43 -9.34
C SER A 592 10.49 29.77 -7.86
N VAL A 593 10.91 28.77 -7.08
CA VAL A 593 11.25 28.94 -5.65
C VAL A 593 12.67 28.45 -5.43
N VAL A 594 13.52 29.33 -4.92
CA VAL A 594 14.95 29.06 -4.68
C VAL A 594 15.27 29.32 -3.21
N TRP A 595 16.08 28.45 -2.60
CA TRP A 595 16.64 28.72 -1.27
C TRP A 595 17.90 29.55 -1.41
N VAL A 596 18.06 30.52 -0.52
CA VAL A 596 19.23 31.41 -0.47
C VAL A 596 19.73 31.55 0.97
N ARG A 597 21.03 31.79 1.15
CA ARG A 597 21.63 32.07 2.45
C ARG A 597 22.77 33.06 2.36
N GLU A 598 22.91 33.89 3.38
CA GLU A 598 23.96 34.90 3.45
C GLU A 598 25.30 34.26 3.84
N LEU A 599 26.40 34.69 3.21
CA LEU A 599 27.78 34.36 3.56
C LEU A 599 28.51 35.61 4.08
N ALA A 600 29.34 35.41 5.12
CA ALA A 600 30.35 36.37 5.51
C ALA A 600 31.74 35.88 5.07
N ARG A 601 32.57 36.79 4.57
CA ARG A 601 33.99 36.53 4.31
C ARG A 601 34.77 36.49 5.62
N LYS A 602 35.53 35.41 5.87
CA LYS A 602 36.31 35.27 7.12
C LYS A 602 37.52 36.22 7.20
N ASP A 603 38.12 36.55 6.07
CA ASP A 603 39.36 37.36 5.98
C ASP A 603 39.14 38.88 6.04
N LYS A 604 37.89 39.33 5.91
CA LYS A 604 37.51 40.75 5.85
C LYS A 604 38.27 41.57 4.78
N GLN A 605 38.96 40.95 3.83
CA GLN A 605 39.69 41.61 2.73
C GLN A 605 39.45 40.87 1.41
N LEU A 606 39.51 41.58 0.28
CA LEU A 606 39.37 40.99 -1.06
C LEU A 606 40.71 40.38 -1.51
N THR A 607 40.98 39.10 -1.22
CA THR A 607 42.08 38.35 -1.84
C THR A 607 41.67 36.96 -2.29
N ASP A 608 42.19 36.53 -3.44
CA ASP A 608 41.89 35.25 -4.09
C ASP A 608 42.24 34.05 -3.20
N GLY A 609 41.20 33.44 -2.62
CA GLY A 609 41.29 32.32 -1.68
C GLY A 609 40.12 32.32 -0.69
N GLU A 610 38.90 32.58 -1.16
CA GLU A 610 37.77 32.99 -0.33
C GLU A 610 37.29 31.89 0.64
N GLU A 611 37.66 32.01 1.92
CA GLU A 611 37.00 31.27 3.00
C GLU A 611 35.75 32.00 3.45
N PHE A 612 34.59 31.43 3.14
CA PHE A 612 33.29 31.92 3.59
C PHE A 612 32.79 31.19 4.84
N GLU A 613 32.01 31.88 5.67
CA GLU A 613 31.21 31.28 6.73
C GLU A 613 29.72 31.62 6.59
N PRO A 614 28.81 30.66 6.85
CA PRO A 614 27.38 30.91 6.82
C PRO A 614 26.94 31.93 7.87
N THR A 615 26.16 32.93 7.46
CA THR A 615 25.49 33.85 8.38
C THR A 615 23.98 33.60 8.39
N GLY A 616 23.42 33.46 9.60
CA GLY A 616 21.99 33.22 9.78
C GLY A 616 21.48 31.90 9.19
N ASN A 617 20.16 31.82 8.98
CA ASN A 617 19.46 30.68 8.39
C ASN A 617 19.14 30.94 6.92
N ALA A 618 19.17 29.89 6.09
CA ALA A 618 18.66 29.97 4.71
C ALA A 618 17.15 30.32 4.71
N PHE A 619 16.73 31.07 3.71
CA PHE A 619 15.33 31.46 3.48
C PHE A 619 14.94 31.24 2.02
N LYS A 620 13.62 31.21 1.76
CA LYS A 620 13.09 31.01 0.40
C LYS A 620 12.87 32.36 -0.28
N VAL A 621 13.22 32.42 -1.55
CA VAL A 621 12.89 33.52 -2.46
C VAL A 621 11.96 32.97 -3.54
N ARG A 622 10.94 33.74 -3.90
CA ARG A 622 9.91 33.36 -4.88
C ARG A 622 9.80 34.43 -5.95
N GLY A 623 9.62 34.02 -7.19
CA GLY A 623 9.43 34.92 -8.32
C GLY A 623 9.59 34.20 -9.64
N ASP A 624 9.49 34.93 -10.73
CA ASP A 624 9.95 34.46 -12.04
C ASP A 624 11.48 34.60 -12.04
N LEU A 625 12.19 33.59 -11.51
CA LEU A 625 13.64 33.61 -11.34
C LEU A 625 14.24 32.79 -12.48
N THR A 626 14.54 33.47 -13.59
CA THR A 626 15.10 32.80 -14.77
C THR A 626 16.62 32.74 -14.72
N ASP A 627 17.25 33.71 -14.06
CA ASP A 627 18.68 33.87 -13.95
C ASP A 627 19.11 34.43 -12.59
N VAL A 628 20.42 34.64 -12.43
CA VAL A 628 21.01 35.16 -11.19
C VAL A 628 20.59 36.61 -10.91
N ASP A 629 20.33 37.41 -11.92
CA ASP A 629 19.86 38.80 -11.76
C ASP A 629 18.45 38.85 -11.17
N ASP A 630 17.55 38.00 -11.64
CA ASP A 630 16.21 37.85 -11.05
C ASP A 630 16.31 37.40 -9.58
N LEU A 631 17.24 36.48 -9.28
CA LEU A 631 17.50 36.03 -7.92
C LEU A 631 17.99 37.17 -7.02
N LYS A 632 18.95 37.99 -7.48
CA LYS A 632 19.46 39.16 -6.74
C LYS A 632 18.32 40.13 -6.40
N LYS A 633 17.46 40.47 -7.37
CA LYS A 633 16.29 41.35 -7.18
C LYS A 633 15.30 40.78 -6.17
N ALA A 634 15.05 39.48 -6.26
CA ALA A 634 14.10 38.80 -5.39
C ALA A 634 14.63 38.63 -3.95
N ILE A 635 15.94 38.43 -3.77
CA ILE A 635 16.60 38.46 -2.45
C ILE A 635 16.41 39.83 -1.77
N LYS A 636 16.66 40.93 -2.49
CA LYS A 636 16.47 42.30 -1.98
C LYS A 636 15.01 42.55 -1.59
N THR A 637 14.07 42.07 -2.40
CA THR A 637 12.62 42.19 -2.16
C THR A 637 12.18 41.41 -0.90
N GLU A 638 12.71 40.21 -0.69
CA GLU A 638 12.37 39.36 0.46
C GLU A 638 13.00 39.84 1.77
N LYS A 639 14.18 40.49 1.70
CA LYS A 639 14.94 40.96 2.87
C LYS A 639 15.34 42.44 2.80
N PRO A 640 14.38 43.37 2.65
CA PRO A 640 14.68 44.80 2.46
C PRO A 640 15.36 45.46 3.66
N ASN A 641 15.16 44.91 4.87
CA ASN A 641 15.81 45.40 6.08
C ASN A 641 17.28 44.94 6.23
N ARG A 642 17.66 43.87 5.52
CA ARG A 642 19.00 43.24 5.60
C ARG A 642 19.86 43.64 4.41
N VAL A 643 19.29 43.64 3.20
CA VAL A 643 19.95 43.99 1.95
C VAL A 643 19.64 45.45 1.62
N LYS A 644 20.57 46.34 2.00
CA LYS A 644 20.42 47.80 1.79
C LYS A 644 21.14 48.33 0.55
N CYS A 645 22.02 47.52 -0.04
CA CYS A 645 22.73 47.78 -1.28
C CYS A 645 21.79 47.63 -2.50
N ASP A 646 22.26 48.00 -3.67
CA ASP A 646 21.59 47.65 -4.92
C ASP A 646 21.71 46.16 -5.22
N ALA A 647 20.75 45.64 -6.01
CA ALA A 647 20.61 44.20 -6.18
C ALA A 647 21.80 43.63 -6.98
N ASP A 648 22.26 44.37 -7.98
CA ASP A 648 23.45 44.10 -8.80
C ASP A 648 24.74 44.09 -7.96
N GLU A 649 24.80 44.82 -6.85
CA GLU A 649 25.94 44.81 -5.91
C GLU A 649 26.03 43.51 -5.08
N LEU A 650 25.07 42.59 -5.18
CA LEU A 650 25.14 41.27 -4.57
C LEU A 650 25.99 40.31 -5.41
N ASP A 651 26.93 39.63 -4.76
CA ASP A 651 27.61 38.49 -5.37
C ASP A 651 26.90 37.19 -4.97
N ILE A 652 26.53 36.38 -5.97
CA ILE A 652 25.91 35.08 -5.78
C ILE A 652 26.96 33.98 -5.97
N TYR A 653 26.94 33.00 -5.08
CA TYR A 653 27.85 31.87 -5.03
C TYR A 653 27.09 30.56 -4.93
N SER A 654 27.77 29.50 -5.35
CA SER A 654 27.30 28.14 -5.17
C SER A 654 28.44 27.19 -4.83
N GLN A 655 28.13 26.08 -4.15
CA GLN A 655 29.14 25.12 -3.74
C GLN A 655 29.24 23.98 -4.78
N GLN A 656 30.38 23.86 -5.45
CA GLN A 656 30.66 22.83 -6.47
C GLN A 656 31.90 22.05 -6.05
N ASP A 657 31.77 20.73 -5.89
CA ASP A 657 32.85 19.83 -5.46
C ASP A 657 33.63 20.31 -4.21
N GLY A 658 32.90 20.91 -3.27
CA GLY A 658 33.46 21.46 -2.03
C GLY A 658 34.06 22.87 -2.14
N ASN A 659 34.14 23.44 -3.34
CA ASN A 659 34.66 24.80 -3.59
C ASN A 659 33.52 25.81 -3.79
N TRP A 660 33.78 27.08 -3.45
CA TRP A 660 32.88 28.18 -3.73
C TRP A 660 33.12 28.72 -5.14
N VAL A 661 32.07 28.71 -5.96
CA VAL A 661 32.09 29.23 -7.32
C VAL A 661 31.14 30.41 -7.39
N LYS A 662 31.64 31.57 -7.82
CA LYS A 662 30.81 32.75 -8.10
C LYS A 662 29.96 32.48 -9.34
N GLU A 663 28.66 32.71 -9.24
CA GLU A 663 27.73 32.52 -10.34
C GLU A 663 27.74 33.73 -11.28
N ASP A 664 27.72 33.48 -12.59
CA ASP A 664 27.59 34.50 -13.61
C ASP A 664 26.14 35.00 -13.66
N GLU A 665 25.95 36.29 -13.96
CA GLU A 665 24.64 36.95 -14.03
C GLU A 665 23.71 36.29 -15.06
N ALA A 666 24.27 35.71 -16.13
CA ALA A 666 23.53 35.02 -17.18
C ALA A 666 23.30 33.51 -16.93
N ASN A 667 23.75 32.96 -15.80
CA ASN A 667 23.59 31.54 -15.52
C ASN A 667 22.13 31.19 -15.20
N GLU A 668 21.61 30.16 -15.87
CA GLU A 668 20.33 29.57 -15.50
C GLU A 668 20.38 29.00 -14.07
N LEU A 669 19.34 29.23 -13.29
CA LEU A 669 19.25 28.72 -11.93
C LEU A 669 18.95 27.21 -11.95
N ASN A 670 19.98 26.39 -11.71
CA ASN A 670 19.93 24.93 -11.84
C ASN A 670 19.96 24.16 -10.50
N ARG A 671 19.90 24.85 -9.35
CA ARG A 671 19.97 24.20 -8.02
C ARG A 671 18.62 23.94 -7.38
N GLY A 672 18.55 22.80 -6.68
CA GLY A 672 17.32 22.17 -6.20
C GLY A 672 16.59 22.95 -5.10
N THR A 673 15.32 22.60 -4.90
CA THR A 673 14.39 23.20 -3.93
C THR A 673 14.69 22.85 -2.46
N SER A 674 15.91 22.33 -2.17
CA SER A 674 16.36 21.89 -0.86
C SER A 674 17.11 23.01 -0.12
N LYS A 675 17.08 22.98 1.21
CA LYS A 675 17.82 23.95 2.04
C LYS A 675 19.33 23.67 2.05
N GLU A 676 19.72 22.47 1.67
CA GLU A 676 21.12 22.00 1.63
C GLU A 676 21.81 22.41 0.31
N ASP A 677 21.02 22.55 -0.77
CA ASP A 677 21.48 22.98 -2.10
C ASP A 677 21.11 24.44 -2.42
N CYS A 678 21.13 25.32 -1.40
CA CYS A 678 20.79 26.73 -1.58
C CYS A 678 21.87 27.51 -2.35
N TYR A 679 21.47 28.60 -3.00
CA TYR A 679 22.40 29.63 -3.45
C TYR A 679 22.86 30.46 -2.25
N TRP A 680 24.02 31.07 -2.40
CA TRP A 680 24.61 31.86 -1.34
C TRP A 680 24.87 33.27 -1.82
N PHE A 681 24.69 34.27 -0.97
CA PHE A 681 24.94 35.66 -1.36
C PHE A 681 25.84 36.37 -0.35
N VAL A 682 26.67 37.28 -0.86
CA VAL A 682 27.58 38.11 -0.07
C VAL A 682 27.15 39.57 -0.22
N LEU A 683 27.05 40.28 0.90
CA LEU A 683 26.82 41.73 0.89
C LEU A 683 28.14 42.46 0.59
N PRO A 684 28.12 43.56 -0.20
CA PRO A 684 29.30 44.38 -0.40
C PRO A 684 29.80 44.90 0.95
N GLN A 685 31.12 44.84 1.18
CA GLN A 685 31.69 45.42 2.38
C GLN A 685 31.46 46.93 2.37
N LYS A 686 30.96 47.49 3.48
CA LYS A 686 31.06 48.93 3.69
C LYS A 686 32.53 49.29 3.74
N THR A 687 33.03 49.95 2.71
CA THR A 687 34.19 50.82 2.88
C THR A 687 33.74 51.92 3.82
N ASP A 688 34.29 51.95 5.03
CA ASP A 688 34.16 53.12 5.88
C ASP A 688 34.90 54.27 5.17
N ASP A 689 34.16 55.07 4.40
CA ASP A 689 34.67 56.31 3.82
C ASP A 689 34.97 57.30 4.95
N VAL A 690 36.20 57.83 4.90
CA VAL A 690 36.67 59.05 5.56
C VAL A 690 35.90 60.26 5.04
#